data_AF-A0AA35S4K4-F1
#
_entry.id   AF-A0AA35S4K4-F1
#
_cell.length_a   1.000
_cell.length_b   1.000
_cell.length_c   1.000
_cell.angle_alpha   90.00
_cell.angle_beta   90.00
_cell.angle_gamma   90.00
#
_symmetry.space_group_name_H-M   'P 1'
#
loop_
_entity.id
_entity.type
_entity.pdbx_description
1 polymer ?
#
loop_
_entity_poly.entity_id
_entity_poly.type
_entity_poly.pdbx_seq_one_letter_code
_entity_poly.pdbx_strand_id
1 'polypeptide(L)'
;DLYRILASQSSTSVTVNCSTLSEVLTYNLDTAGSWQEFTTPDKSFCSITSDKPLLVMQFALGNNEDGIGDPFMMMITPVEQYSNNYVFNVLPEFEINYITLYVTPEDFQPESIFVDDTNLENSTWVAVYYSSADICGYITSTSLLPGEHQLYHADVSSQIGVSAYGFNAFNSYGYPGGLQLEPVQLAIISFSQSEFTVLENEEFARVKLVRSGDISREAVVLIGSDPYKGDAAARSDYMPIIEILTFLPEELTKRVDVVINDDTNVEFDESFFLYLVSGEGVHLSPFQRAKVVIRNDDGKITLTPRYGSEIGGTPIIVTGDKITASAEDNVTCVFDGIETDGFVTKDGQVLCVSPEMRRTGRVPFKLHIEGEKNMFNGISIFRSVPHERAAGVSIETNPLITSGDMVRLRWSKEAILPTERHDRYTINVALGEYDENSAKWVYTELAKDMPNTGYIEIAVPERSPKADNDSGSPVVFQIGVSESSTETQIRKRGIFRNIIKNVIRGITFVTKVYILVKYPKTEVIRRAACELWGLAESREASLQILSELPPCPCTVSEINGNIFKQESIASVIFHPDSDKCFRQRMPSTTAGQQCCYDEDGDIIVGQDSGGTIDFVAPKDFKTTIGHFFVDVVPHIFCCTPLLLSKCEKYYEFRPSDDCSRTRPQRPGDILKIVLKLNFY
;
A
#
# COMPACT_ATOMS: atom_id res chain seq x y z
N ASP A 1 -3.92 -43.35 -58.12
CA ASP A 1 -4.21 -43.32 -56.67
C ASP A 1 -5.40 -42.44 -56.32
N LEU A 2 -6.01 -42.68 -55.17
CA LEU A 2 -7.02 -41.83 -54.54
C LEU A 2 -6.38 -41.03 -53.39
N TYR A 3 -6.68 -39.75 -53.30
CA TYR A 3 -6.22 -38.88 -52.21
C TYR A 3 -7.41 -38.30 -51.48
N ARG A 4 -7.34 -38.26 -50.15
CA ARG A 4 -8.31 -37.60 -49.27
C ARG A 4 -7.64 -36.48 -48.50
N ILE A 5 -8.22 -35.30 -48.61
CA ILE A 5 -7.80 -34.09 -47.90
C ILE A 5 -8.82 -33.81 -46.80
N LEU A 6 -8.37 -33.72 -45.54
CA LEU A 6 -9.19 -33.44 -44.37
C LEU A 6 -8.79 -32.09 -43.77
N ALA A 7 -9.76 -31.21 -43.54
CA ALA A 7 -9.52 -29.91 -42.91
C ALA A 7 -9.49 -30.02 -41.39
N SER A 8 -8.46 -29.43 -40.75
CA SER A 8 -8.43 -29.28 -39.29
C SER A 8 -9.37 -28.17 -38.80
N GLN A 9 -9.61 -27.16 -39.64
CA GLN A 9 -10.38 -25.96 -39.31
C GLN A 9 -11.49 -25.69 -40.33
N SER A 10 -12.53 -24.98 -39.91
CA SER A 10 -13.61 -24.52 -40.78
C SER A 10 -13.13 -23.48 -41.80
N SER A 11 -13.83 -23.41 -42.94
CA SER A 11 -13.54 -22.50 -44.05
C SER A 11 -12.09 -22.59 -44.54
N THR A 12 -11.59 -23.81 -44.76
CA THR A 12 -10.25 -24.07 -45.28
C THR A 12 -10.28 -24.12 -46.81
N SER A 13 -9.45 -23.32 -47.48
CA SER A 13 -9.32 -23.26 -48.92
C SER A 13 -8.12 -24.09 -49.38
N VAL A 14 -8.35 -25.04 -50.28
CA VAL A 14 -7.33 -25.97 -50.77
C VAL A 14 -7.20 -25.87 -52.28
N THR A 15 -5.95 -25.86 -52.77
CA THR A 15 -5.63 -25.90 -54.20
C THR A 15 -4.79 -27.13 -54.51
N VAL A 16 -5.15 -27.87 -55.56
CA VAL A 16 -4.43 -29.05 -56.03
C VAL A 16 -4.05 -28.86 -57.49
N ASN A 17 -2.76 -28.95 -57.79
CA ASN A 17 -2.25 -28.87 -59.15
C ASN A 17 -1.43 -30.12 -59.48
N CYS A 18 -1.79 -30.84 -60.54
CA CYS A 18 -1.20 -32.12 -60.89
C CYS A 18 -0.64 -32.10 -62.31
N SER A 19 0.52 -32.72 -62.53
CA SER A 19 1.23 -32.74 -63.81
C SER A 19 0.43 -33.37 -64.97
N THR A 20 -0.54 -34.23 -64.67
CA THR A 20 -1.36 -34.93 -65.68
C THR A 20 -2.77 -34.36 -65.83
N LEU A 21 -3.19 -33.43 -64.97
CA LEU A 21 -4.52 -32.82 -65.03
C LEU A 21 -4.47 -31.54 -65.87
N SER A 22 -5.50 -31.32 -66.69
CA SER A 22 -5.61 -30.14 -67.54
C SER A 22 -6.02 -28.87 -66.78
N GLU A 23 -6.58 -29.01 -65.58
CA GLU A 23 -7.10 -27.92 -64.76
C GLU A 23 -6.62 -28.06 -63.31
N VAL A 24 -6.41 -26.91 -62.66
CA VAL A 24 -6.13 -26.83 -61.22
C VAL A 24 -7.44 -27.02 -60.46
N LEU A 25 -7.44 -27.91 -59.47
CA LEU A 25 -8.62 -28.17 -58.65
C LEU A 25 -8.59 -27.25 -57.42
N THR A 26 -9.75 -26.67 -57.06
CA THR A 26 -9.89 -25.82 -55.87
C THR A 26 -11.07 -26.29 -55.05
N TYR A 27 -10.87 -26.42 -53.74
CA TYR A 27 -11.86 -26.89 -52.78
C TYR A 27 -12.02 -25.91 -51.63
N ASN A 28 -13.26 -25.72 -51.18
CA ASN A 28 -13.58 -25.01 -49.94
C ASN A 28 -14.17 -26.00 -48.96
N LEU A 29 -13.49 -26.20 -47.84
CA LEU A 29 -13.86 -27.12 -46.77
C LEU A 29 -14.48 -26.31 -45.62
N ASP A 30 -15.81 -26.16 -45.66
CA ASP A 30 -16.55 -25.20 -44.83
C ASP A 30 -16.53 -25.53 -43.33
N THR A 31 -16.38 -26.79 -42.95
CA THR A 31 -16.39 -27.21 -41.53
C THR A 31 -15.11 -27.96 -41.15
N ALA A 32 -14.64 -27.75 -39.93
CA ALA A 32 -13.59 -28.59 -39.34
C ALA A 32 -13.97 -30.08 -39.40
N GLY A 33 -13.03 -30.93 -39.82
CA GLY A 33 -13.25 -32.36 -40.05
C GLY A 33 -13.98 -32.71 -41.36
N SER A 34 -14.37 -31.72 -42.18
CA SER A 34 -14.82 -32.01 -43.56
C SER A 34 -13.64 -32.43 -44.43
N TRP A 35 -13.93 -33.21 -45.46
CA TRP A 35 -12.93 -33.74 -46.36
C TRP A 35 -13.38 -33.70 -47.82
N GLN A 36 -12.40 -33.75 -48.72
CA GLN A 36 -12.60 -33.87 -50.15
C GLN A 36 -11.62 -34.89 -50.74
N GLU A 37 -12.09 -35.62 -51.76
CA GLU A 37 -11.29 -36.61 -52.48
C GLU A 37 -11.01 -36.18 -53.92
N PHE A 38 -9.87 -36.63 -54.43
CA PHE A 38 -9.53 -36.58 -55.84
C PHE A 38 -8.69 -37.78 -56.23
N THR A 39 -8.78 -38.19 -57.49
CA THR A 39 -7.99 -39.30 -58.06
C THR A 39 -6.96 -38.78 -59.04
N THR A 40 -5.80 -39.43 -59.07
CA THR A 40 -4.78 -39.16 -60.08
C THR A 40 -4.59 -40.35 -61.02
N PRO A 41 -4.37 -40.10 -62.33
CA PRO A 41 -3.85 -41.11 -63.24
C PRO A 41 -2.44 -41.57 -62.85
N ASP A 42 -2.02 -42.71 -63.41
CA ASP A 42 -0.67 -43.26 -63.21
C ASP A 42 0.42 -42.21 -63.49
N LYS A 43 1.43 -42.19 -62.61
CA LYS A 43 2.63 -41.33 -62.71
C LYS A 43 2.34 -39.82 -62.71
N SER A 44 1.23 -39.40 -62.10
CA SER A 44 0.94 -38.00 -61.84
C SER A 44 1.60 -37.52 -60.56
N PHE A 45 2.22 -36.35 -60.61
CA PHE A 45 2.77 -35.67 -59.44
C PHE A 45 1.97 -34.40 -59.16
N CYS A 46 1.61 -34.17 -57.90
CA CYS A 46 0.72 -33.09 -57.53
C CYS A 46 1.31 -32.22 -56.41
N SER A 47 1.04 -30.92 -56.47
CA SER A 47 1.15 -30.01 -55.34
C SER A 47 -0.23 -29.84 -54.70
N ILE A 48 -0.25 -29.77 -53.37
CA ILE A 48 -1.44 -29.51 -52.56
C ILE A 48 -1.10 -28.34 -51.64
N THR A 49 -1.79 -27.22 -51.77
CA THR A 49 -1.60 -26.03 -50.94
C THR A 49 -2.88 -25.64 -50.23
N SER A 50 -2.75 -25.01 -49.07
CA SER A 50 -3.87 -24.63 -48.22
C SER A 50 -3.57 -23.38 -47.42
N ASP A 51 -4.61 -22.63 -47.09
CA ASP A 51 -4.51 -21.47 -46.17
C ASP A 51 -4.49 -21.89 -44.70
N LYS A 52 -4.90 -23.13 -44.39
CA LYS A 52 -5.00 -23.70 -43.03
C LYS A 52 -4.50 -25.15 -42.96
N PRO A 53 -4.20 -25.68 -41.76
CA PRO A 53 -3.68 -27.03 -41.60
C PRO A 53 -4.61 -28.13 -42.17
N LEU A 54 -4.02 -29.07 -42.90
CA LEU A 54 -4.66 -30.22 -43.51
C LEU A 54 -4.02 -31.53 -43.04
N LEU A 55 -4.81 -32.61 -43.09
CA LEU A 55 -4.29 -33.97 -43.16
C LEU A 55 -4.56 -34.53 -44.55
N VAL A 56 -3.53 -35.07 -45.22
CA VAL A 56 -3.65 -35.66 -46.55
C VAL A 56 -3.29 -37.14 -46.49
N MET A 57 -4.21 -37.99 -46.96
CA MET A 57 -4.03 -39.43 -47.04
C MET A 57 -4.03 -39.87 -48.50
N GLN A 58 -3.08 -40.72 -48.87
CA GLN A 58 -3.03 -41.42 -50.15
C GLN A 58 -3.51 -42.85 -49.98
N PHE A 59 -4.28 -43.31 -50.93
CA PHE A 59 -4.79 -44.67 -51.05
C PHE A 59 -4.32 -45.23 -52.39
N ALA A 60 -3.44 -46.23 -52.34
CA ALA A 60 -3.16 -47.04 -53.51
C ALA A 60 -4.39 -47.88 -53.82
N LEU A 61 -4.72 -47.96 -55.11
CA LEU A 61 -5.82 -48.80 -55.56
C LEU A 61 -5.36 -50.26 -55.50
N GLY A 62 -6.30 -51.19 -55.34
CA GLY A 62 -5.97 -52.62 -55.27
C GLY A 62 -6.15 -53.29 -56.62
N ASN A 63 -5.78 -54.58 -56.67
CA ASN A 63 -5.75 -55.42 -57.88
C ASN A 63 -6.96 -55.27 -58.83
N ASN A 64 -8.17 -55.07 -58.30
CA ASN A 64 -9.38 -54.93 -59.12
C ASN A 64 -9.39 -53.66 -60.00
N GLU A 65 -8.64 -52.62 -59.63
CA GLU A 65 -8.60 -51.33 -60.34
C GLU A 65 -7.32 -51.17 -61.17
N ASP A 66 -6.15 -51.51 -60.61
CA ASP A 66 -4.83 -51.27 -61.24
C ASP A 66 -4.05 -52.55 -61.56
N GLY A 67 -4.59 -53.72 -61.21
CA GLY A 67 -4.03 -55.03 -61.55
C GLY A 67 -2.87 -55.50 -60.65
N ILE A 68 -2.58 -54.82 -59.53
CA ILE A 68 -1.47 -55.19 -58.65
C ILE A 68 -1.82 -54.99 -57.15
N GLY A 69 -1.35 -55.91 -56.30
CA GLY A 69 -1.42 -55.75 -54.84
C GLY A 69 -2.82 -55.64 -54.21
N ASP A 70 -2.84 -55.54 -52.88
CA ASP A 70 -4.03 -55.12 -52.13
C ASP A 70 -4.04 -53.58 -52.06
N PRO A 71 -5.13 -52.92 -51.66
CA PRO A 71 -5.06 -51.48 -51.39
C PRO A 71 -4.28 -51.20 -50.09
N PHE A 72 -3.50 -50.13 -50.07
CA PHE A 72 -2.91 -49.57 -48.84
C PHE A 72 -3.28 -48.11 -48.63
N MET A 73 -3.17 -47.65 -47.39
CA MET A 73 -3.37 -46.26 -46.98
C MET A 73 -2.08 -45.73 -46.36
N MET A 74 -1.61 -44.58 -46.82
CA MET A 74 -0.45 -43.88 -46.26
C MET A 74 -0.72 -42.40 -46.06
N MET A 75 -0.04 -41.80 -45.10
CA MET A 75 -0.06 -40.35 -44.88
C MET A 75 0.92 -39.68 -45.84
N ILE A 76 0.52 -38.55 -46.42
CA ILE A 76 1.46 -37.66 -47.12
C ILE A 76 2.11 -36.75 -46.07
N THR A 77 3.43 -36.85 -45.95
CA THR A 77 4.21 -36.00 -45.05
C THR A 77 4.19 -34.56 -45.56
N PRO A 78 3.79 -33.57 -44.74
CA PRO A 78 3.89 -32.16 -45.11
C PRO A 78 5.36 -31.71 -45.17
N VAL A 79 5.66 -30.72 -46.01
CA VAL A 79 7.04 -30.25 -46.27
C VAL A 79 7.75 -29.81 -44.99
N GLU A 80 7.02 -29.25 -44.02
CA GLU A 80 7.55 -28.79 -42.73
C GLU A 80 7.99 -29.93 -41.80
N GLN A 81 7.67 -31.18 -42.14
CA GLN A 81 8.04 -32.39 -41.39
C GLN A 81 9.05 -33.26 -42.14
N TYR A 82 9.61 -32.76 -43.24
CA TYR A 82 10.74 -33.38 -43.90
C TYR A 82 11.95 -33.36 -42.98
N SER A 83 12.86 -34.31 -43.19
CA SER A 83 14.07 -34.47 -42.39
C SER A 83 15.30 -34.60 -43.27
N ASN A 84 16.45 -34.36 -42.67
CA ASN A 84 17.73 -34.44 -43.34
C ASN A 84 18.22 -35.89 -43.50
N ASN A 85 17.81 -36.79 -42.61
CA ASN A 85 18.32 -38.15 -42.52
C ASN A 85 17.22 -39.14 -42.11
N TYR A 86 17.17 -40.30 -42.76
CA TYR A 86 16.23 -41.37 -42.51
C TYR A 86 16.93 -42.73 -42.46
N VAL A 87 16.46 -43.57 -41.54
CA VAL A 87 16.68 -45.01 -41.56
C VAL A 87 15.32 -45.68 -41.71
N PHE A 88 15.13 -46.45 -42.77
CA PHE A 88 13.84 -47.09 -43.08
C PHE A 88 14.03 -48.51 -43.62
N ASN A 89 12.98 -49.33 -43.58
CA ASN A 89 13.04 -50.75 -43.95
C ASN A 89 12.15 -51.08 -45.14
N VAL A 90 12.75 -51.46 -46.27
CA VAL A 90 12.02 -52.06 -47.39
C VAL A 90 11.66 -53.50 -47.00
N LEU A 91 10.36 -53.80 -46.97
CA LEU A 91 9.87 -55.03 -46.38
C LEU A 91 10.26 -56.26 -47.20
N PRO A 92 10.69 -57.37 -46.55
CA PRO A 92 10.81 -58.65 -47.23
C PRO A 92 9.42 -59.12 -47.69
N GLU A 93 9.35 -60.04 -48.67
CA GLU A 93 8.13 -60.65 -49.24
C GLU A 93 7.44 -59.90 -50.39
N PHE A 94 7.95 -58.73 -50.78
CA PHE A 94 7.47 -57.97 -51.93
C PHE A 94 8.47 -58.02 -53.09
N GLU A 95 7.98 -58.33 -54.29
CA GLU A 95 8.80 -58.51 -55.50
C GLU A 95 9.24 -57.17 -56.10
N ILE A 96 8.43 -56.14 -55.90
CA ILE A 96 8.62 -54.80 -56.45
C ILE A 96 8.58 -53.82 -55.30
N ASN A 97 9.69 -53.12 -55.06
CA ASN A 97 9.79 -52.13 -53.98
C ASN A 97 10.36 -50.83 -54.50
N TYR A 98 9.77 -49.72 -54.06
CA TYR A 98 10.18 -48.38 -54.43
C TYR A 98 10.24 -47.46 -53.22
N ILE A 99 11.08 -46.44 -53.35
CA ILE A 99 10.94 -45.21 -52.60
C ILE A 99 10.62 -44.06 -53.56
N THR A 100 9.84 -43.11 -53.09
CA THR A 100 9.65 -41.81 -53.72
C THR A 100 10.22 -40.74 -52.81
N LEU A 101 11.08 -39.88 -53.37
CA LEU A 101 11.72 -38.77 -52.67
C LEU A 101 11.11 -37.46 -53.14
N TYR A 102 10.90 -36.55 -52.19
CA TYR A 102 10.35 -35.22 -52.41
C TYR A 102 11.34 -34.19 -51.87
N VAL A 103 11.72 -33.21 -52.68
CA VAL A 103 12.72 -32.20 -52.30
C VAL A 103 12.18 -30.82 -52.66
N THR A 104 12.28 -29.86 -51.75
CA THR A 104 11.90 -28.47 -52.02
C THR A 104 12.88 -27.82 -53.00
N PRO A 105 12.52 -26.71 -53.66
CA PRO A 105 13.42 -26.05 -54.60
C PRO A 105 14.72 -25.55 -53.96
N GLU A 106 14.68 -25.09 -52.70
CA GLU A 106 15.88 -24.65 -51.98
C GLU A 106 16.85 -25.80 -51.64
N ASP A 107 16.31 -27.01 -51.39
CA ASP A 107 17.09 -28.18 -50.98
C ASP A 107 17.50 -29.08 -52.14
N PHE A 108 17.20 -28.67 -53.38
CA PHE A 108 17.44 -29.50 -54.55
C PHE A 108 18.91 -29.48 -55.00
N GLN A 109 19.69 -30.41 -54.46
CA GLN A 109 21.07 -30.72 -54.86
C GLN A 109 21.22 -32.24 -55.04
N PRO A 110 20.84 -32.81 -56.20
CA PRO A 110 20.75 -34.27 -56.37
C PRO A 110 22.09 -35.00 -56.18
N GLU A 111 23.22 -34.34 -56.42
CA GLU A 111 24.58 -34.83 -56.12
C GLU A 111 24.88 -34.95 -54.63
N SER A 112 24.12 -34.24 -53.79
CA SER A 112 24.23 -34.23 -52.33
C SER A 112 23.22 -35.16 -51.64
N ILE A 113 22.36 -35.86 -52.40
CA ILE A 113 21.35 -36.78 -51.87
C ILE A 113 21.84 -38.22 -52.05
N PHE A 114 21.91 -38.98 -50.96
CA PHE A 114 22.45 -40.34 -50.93
C PHE A 114 21.41 -41.34 -50.45
N VAL A 115 21.34 -42.49 -51.13
CA VAL A 115 20.68 -43.71 -50.67
C VAL A 115 21.72 -44.82 -50.61
N ASP A 116 21.97 -45.38 -49.42
CA ASP A 116 23.04 -46.37 -49.16
C ASP A 116 24.39 -45.98 -49.82
N ASP A 117 24.87 -44.78 -49.50
CA ASP A 117 26.11 -44.19 -50.03
C ASP A 117 26.14 -43.95 -51.56
N THR A 118 25.04 -44.23 -52.28
CA THR A 118 24.92 -43.95 -53.71
C THR A 118 24.24 -42.60 -53.91
N ASN A 119 24.93 -41.65 -54.56
CA ASN A 119 24.34 -40.34 -54.87
C ASN A 119 23.28 -40.42 -55.98
N LEU A 120 22.36 -39.46 -55.99
CA LEU A 120 21.22 -39.44 -56.92
C LEU A 120 21.37 -38.42 -58.06
N GLU A 121 22.58 -37.93 -58.34
CA GLU A 121 22.88 -36.95 -59.41
C GLU A 121 22.32 -37.38 -60.77
N ASN A 122 22.48 -38.68 -61.10
CA ASN A 122 22.08 -39.24 -62.39
C ASN A 122 20.64 -39.83 -62.38
N SER A 123 19.87 -39.61 -61.30
CA SER A 123 18.49 -40.07 -61.24
C SER A 123 17.56 -39.21 -62.10
N THR A 124 16.42 -39.77 -62.50
CA THR A 124 15.41 -39.02 -63.26
C THR A 124 14.53 -38.21 -62.30
N TRP A 125 14.82 -36.92 -62.17
CA TRP A 125 14.04 -35.98 -61.37
C TRP A 125 12.96 -35.29 -62.20
N VAL A 126 11.76 -35.17 -61.62
CA VAL A 126 10.60 -34.50 -62.21
C VAL A 126 10.26 -33.27 -61.38
N ALA A 127 10.19 -32.11 -62.01
CA ALA A 127 9.73 -30.88 -61.36
C ALA A 127 8.20 -30.91 -61.18
N VAL A 128 7.75 -30.47 -60.01
CA VAL A 128 6.34 -30.31 -59.65
C VAL A 128 6.07 -28.83 -59.44
N TYR A 129 4.84 -28.39 -59.72
CA TYR A 129 4.50 -26.99 -59.85
C TYR A 129 3.32 -26.59 -58.98
N TYR A 130 3.39 -25.42 -58.34
CA TYR A 130 2.21 -24.73 -57.79
C TYR A 130 1.34 -24.16 -58.91
N SER A 131 1.99 -23.58 -59.93
CA SER A 131 1.37 -23.01 -61.13
C SER A 131 2.32 -23.15 -62.32
N SER A 132 1.89 -22.79 -63.55
CA SER A 132 2.65 -23.04 -64.80
C SER A 132 4.10 -22.52 -64.84
N ALA A 133 4.53 -21.66 -63.91
CA ALA A 133 5.89 -21.13 -63.83
C ALA A 133 6.55 -21.28 -62.45
N ASP A 134 5.83 -21.77 -61.44
CA ASP A 134 6.28 -21.77 -60.05
C ASP A 134 6.51 -23.20 -59.55
N ILE A 135 7.78 -23.57 -59.36
CA ILE A 135 8.20 -24.93 -58.98
C ILE A 135 8.00 -25.09 -57.48
N CYS A 136 7.24 -26.10 -57.06
CA CYS A 136 7.04 -26.43 -55.65
C CYS A 136 8.03 -27.47 -55.12
N GLY A 137 8.71 -28.20 -56.01
CA GLY A 137 9.70 -29.19 -55.63
C GLY A 137 10.06 -30.14 -56.76
N TYR A 138 10.92 -31.09 -56.43
CA TYR A 138 11.43 -32.12 -57.33
C TYR A 138 11.17 -33.50 -56.75
N ILE A 139 10.76 -34.43 -57.60
CA ILE A 139 10.44 -35.80 -57.22
C ILE A 139 11.25 -36.79 -58.04
N THR A 140 11.76 -37.82 -57.38
CA THR A 140 12.33 -39.00 -58.05
C THR A 140 11.78 -40.26 -57.38
N SER A 141 11.84 -41.38 -58.09
CA SER A 141 11.53 -42.69 -57.52
C SER A 141 12.58 -43.70 -57.94
N THR A 142 13.03 -44.53 -57.00
CA THR A 142 14.04 -45.55 -57.25
C THR A 142 13.63 -46.88 -56.61
N SER A 143 14.00 -47.97 -57.24
CA SER A 143 13.74 -49.32 -56.73
C SER A 143 14.82 -49.74 -55.74
N LEU A 144 14.43 -50.40 -54.66
CA LEU A 144 15.35 -50.94 -53.66
C LEU A 144 15.14 -52.43 -53.45
N LEU A 145 16.21 -53.12 -53.03
CA LEU A 145 16.11 -54.50 -52.56
C LEU A 145 15.52 -54.53 -51.15
N PRO A 146 14.93 -55.64 -50.69
CA PRO A 146 14.49 -55.76 -49.31
C PRO A 146 15.65 -55.61 -48.31
N GLY A 147 15.43 -54.82 -47.25
CA GLY A 147 16.44 -54.55 -46.23
C GLY A 147 16.28 -53.19 -45.54
N GLU A 148 17.20 -52.92 -44.62
CA GLU A 148 17.36 -51.60 -44.01
C GLU A 148 18.15 -50.70 -44.97
N HIS A 149 17.70 -49.46 -45.12
CA HIS A 149 18.30 -48.45 -45.99
C HIS A 149 18.50 -47.14 -45.25
N GLN A 150 19.53 -46.40 -45.66
CA GLN A 150 19.80 -45.05 -45.17
C GLN A 150 19.63 -44.04 -46.31
N LEU A 151 18.91 -42.95 -46.02
CA LEU A 151 18.76 -41.81 -46.93
C LEU A 151 19.19 -40.56 -46.18
N TYR A 152 20.08 -39.76 -46.77
CA TYR A 152 20.46 -38.47 -46.19
C TYR A 152 20.82 -37.42 -47.25
N HIS A 153 20.72 -36.15 -46.86
CA HIS A 153 21.30 -35.03 -47.59
C HIS A 153 22.65 -34.64 -46.96
N ALA A 154 23.70 -34.44 -47.77
CA ALA A 154 25.04 -34.10 -47.28
C ALA A 154 25.11 -32.71 -46.61
N ASP A 155 24.32 -31.75 -47.09
CA ASP A 155 24.03 -30.52 -46.36
C ASP A 155 23.00 -30.83 -45.26
N VAL A 156 23.42 -30.70 -43.99
CA VAL A 156 22.62 -30.99 -42.80
C VAL A 156 21.43 -30.04 -42.61
N SER A 157 21.42 -28.90 -43.29
CA SER A 157 20.32 -27.93 -43.23
C SER A 157 19.20 -28.25 -44.22
N SER A 158 19.46 -29.08 -45.22
CA SER A 158 18.48 -29.45 -46.25
C SER A 158 17.59 -30.61 -45.81
N GLN A 159 16.33 -30.55 -46.23
CA GLN A 159 15.30 -31.51 -45.84
C GLN A 159 14.77 -32.28 -47.06
N ILE A 160 14.49 -33.56 -46.85
CA ILE A 160 13.98 -34.48 -47.86
C ILE A 160 12.72 -35.14 -47.30
N GLY A 161 11.66 -35.26 -48.10
CA GLY A 161 10.54 -36.14 -47.82
C GLY A 161 10.76 -37.51 -48.44
N VAL A 162 10.37 -38.58 -47.77
CA VAL A 162 10.46 -39.95 -48.32
C VAL A 162 9.19 -40.75 -48.04
N SER A 163 8.78 -41.53 -49.02
CA SER A 163 7.75 -42.56 -48.87
C SER A 163 8.26 -43.87 -49.44
N ALA A 164 8.02 -44.96 -48.73
CA ALA A 164 8.41 -46.30 -49.15
C ALA A 164 7.14 -47.14 -49.39
N TYR A 165 7.13 -47.87 -50.50
CA TYR A 165 5.99 -48.72 -50.86
C TYR A 165 6.46 -49.89 -51.72
N GLY A 166 5.65 -50.94 -51.77
CA GLY A 166 5.97 -52.13 -52.52
C GLY A 166 4.75 -53.00 -52.78
N PHE A 167 4.91 -53.90 -53.74
CA PHE A 167 3.86 -54.73 -54.28
C PHE A 167 4.36 -56.15 -54.57
N ASN A 168 3.46 -57.11 -54.46
CA ASN A 168 3.52 -58.37 -55.17
C ASN A 168 2.16 -58.61 -55.87
N ALA A 169 1.93 -59.82 -56.37
CA ALA A 169 0.71 -60.14 -57.11
C ALA A 169 -0.60 -59.91 -56.30
N PHE A 170 -0.55 -60.03 -54.96
CA PHE A 170 -1.74 -60.00 -54.11
C PHE A 170 -1.69 -58.97 -52.98
N ASN A 171 -0.51 -58.64 -52.48
CA ASN A 171 -0.34 -57.75 -51.33
C ASN A 171 0.50 -56.53 -51.71
N SER A 172 0.38 -55.50 -50.88
CA SER A 172 1.15 -54.27 -51.00
C SER A 172 1.44 -53.67 -49.63
N TYR A 173 2.37 -52.74 -49.56
CA TYR A 173 2.53 -51.85 -48.42
C TYR A 173 2.86 -50.43 -48.86
N GLY A 174 2.62 -49.46 -47.99
CA GLY A 174 3.06 -48.09 -48.17
C GLY A 174 3.10 -47.35 -46.83
N TYR A 175 4.15 -46.56 -46.60
CA TYR A 175 4.30 -45.76 -45.39
C TYR A 175 5.28 -44.58 -45.62
N PRO A 176 5.17 -43.46 -44.87
CA PRO A 176 6.16 -42.40 -44.90
C PRO A 176 7.47 -42.87 -44.26
N GLY A 177 8.63 -42.62 -44.88
CA GLY A 177 9.92 -43.10 -44.36
C GLY A 177 10.32 -42.51 -43.00
N GLY A 178 9.67 -41.41 -42.60
CA GLY A 178 9.75 -40.82 -41.26
C GLY A 178 9.00 -39.48 -41.22
N LEU A 179 8.79 -38.95 -40.02
CA LEU A 179 8.24 -37.61 -39.78
C LEU A 179 9.16 -36.90 -38.79
N GLN A 180 9.69 -35.73 -39.15
CA GLN A 180 10.40 -34.88 -38.18
C GLN A 180 9.38 -34.22 -37.28
N LEU A 181 9.10 -34.85 -36.14
CA LEU A 181 8.19 -34.34 -35.11
C LEU A 181 8.92 -33.39 -34.14
N GLU A 182 9.90 -32.62 -34.63
CA GLU A 182 10.47 -31.56 -33.82
C GLU A 182 9.33 -30.62 -33.39
N PRO A 183 9.27 -30.20 -32.11
CA PRO A 183 8.31 -29.19 -31.71
C PRO A 183 8.47 -28.00 -32.64
N VAL A 184 7.38 -27.62 -33.33
CA VAL A 184 7.28 -26.31 -33.98
C VAL A 184 7.86 -25.31 -33.00
N GLN A 185 8.91 -24.56 -33.38
CA GLN A 185 9.65 -23.73 -32.43
C GLN A 185 8.65 -22.94 -31.58
N LEU A 186 8.57 -23.24 -30.29
CA LEU A 186 7.56 -22.65 -29.41
C LEU A 186 8.10 -21.32 -28.90
N ALA A 187 7.22 -20.33 -28.80
CA ALA A 187 7.50 -19.16 -27.99
C ALA A 187 7.53 -19.59 -26.52
N ILE A 188 8.65 -19.39 -25.84
CA ILE A 188 8.79 -19.68 -24.42
C ILE A 188 8.52 -18.39 -23.65
N ILE A 189 7.46 -18.35 -22.84
CA ILE A 189 7.09 -17.17 -22.04
C ILE A 189 7.18 -17.50 -20.55
N SER A 190 7.69 -16.55 -19.77
CA SER A 190 7.85 -16.67 -18.31
C SER A 190 7.77 -15.32 -17.63
N PHE A 191 7.47 -15.31 -16.33
CA PHE A 191 7.90 -14.20 -15.49
C PHE A 191 9.44 -14.07 -15.50
N SER A 192 9.96 -12.85 -15.38
CA SER A 192 11.41 -12.64 -15.33
C SER A 192 12.07 -13.21 -14.07
N GLN A 193 11.27 -13.40 -13.02
CA GLN A 193 11.67 -13.90 -11.70
C GLN A 193 10.48 -14.60 -11.04
N SER A 194 10.77 -15.47 -10.07
CA SER A 194 9.74 -16.18 -9.29
C SER A 194 9.11 -15.36 -8.17
N GLU A 195 9.74 -14.25 -7.78
CA GLU A 195 9.30 -13.37 -6.70
C GLU A 195 9.55 -11.91 -7.05
N PHE A 196 8.58 -11.03 -6.84
CA PHE A 196 8.68 -9.57 -6.93
C PHE A 196 8.38 -8.97 -5.57
N THR A 197 8.95 -7.79 -5.29
CA THR A 197 8.72 -7.05 -4.04
C THR A 197 8.31 -5.63 -4.40
N VAL A 198 7.32 -5.11 -3.70
CA VAL A 198 6.75 -3.77 -3.86
C VAL A 198 6.48 -3.19 -2.48
N LEU A 199 6.65 -1.89 -2.28
CA LEU A 199 6.17 -1.21 -1.07
C LEU A 199 4.66 -0.96 -1.19
N GLU A 200 3.94 -0.98 -0.09
CA GLU A 200 2.48 -0.81 -0.08
C GLU A 200 2.03 0.52 -0.68
N ASN A 201 2.77 1.59 -0.41
CA ASN A 201 2.56 2.90 -1.01
C ASN A 201 2.97 3.03 -2.50
N GLU A 202 3.60 2.02 -3.09
CA GLU A 202 3.86 2.01 -4.53
C GLU A 202 2.56 1.64 -5.26
N GLU A 203 1.95 2.60 -5.96
CA GLU A 203 0.69 2.43 -6.71
C GLU A 203 0.64 1.15 -7.57
N PHE A 204 1.78 0.68 -8.09
CA PHE A 204 1.84 -0.50 -8.95
C PHE A 204 3.02 -1.43 -8.65
N ALA A 205 2.71 -2.72 -8.45
CA ALA A 205 3.70 -3.78 -8.59
C ALA A 205 3.97 -4.04 -10.09
N ARG A 206 5.17 -3.64 -10.54
CA ARG A 206 5.58 -3.75 -11.95
C ARG A 206 6.16 -5.13 -12.26
N VAL A 207 5.36 -5.97 -12.88
CA VAL A 207 5.71 -7.36 -13.19
C VAL A 207 6.21 -7.48 -14.61
N LYS A 208 7.41 -8.04 -14.79
CA LYS A 208 8.02 -8.23 -16.11
C LYS A 208 7.88 -9.68 -16.57
N LEU A 209 7.44 -9.85 -17.82
CA LEU A 209 7.46 -11.11 -18.55
C LEU A 209 8.57 -11.07 -19.60
N VAL A 210 9.16 -12.23 -19.86
CA VAL A 210 10.20 -12.44 -20.87
C VAL A 210 9.77 -13.52 -21.85
N ARG A 211 10.12 -13.31 -23.12
CA ARG A 211 9.93 -14.26 -24.22
C ARG A 211 11.30 -14.75 -24.72
N SER A 212 11.41 -16.04 -24.97
CA SER A 212 12.54 -16.71 -25.63
C SER A 212 12.01 -17.82 -26.56
N GLY A 213 12.89 -18.66 -27.10
CA GLY A 213 12.49 -19.65 -28.12
C GLY A 213 12.14 -18.97 -29.44
N ASP A 214 11.01 -19.35 -30.05
CA ASP A 214 10.54 -18.71 -31.27
C ASP A 214 10.00 -17.30 -31.00
N ILE A 215 10.56 -16.34 -31.73
CA ILE A 215 10.15 -14.93 -31.72
C ILE A 215 9.63 -14.46 -33.08
N SER A 216 9.56 -15.34 -34.09
CA SER A 216 9.21 -14.97 -35.47
C SER A 216 7.74 -14.61 -35.65
N ARG A 217 6.85 -15.14 -34.78
CA ARG A 217 5.39 -14.95 -34.84
C ARG A 217 4.86 -14.26 -33.59
N GLU A 218 3.60 -13.86 -33.60
CA GLU A 218 2.94 -13.39 -32.37
C GLU A 218 2.75 -14.55 -31.38
N ALA A 219 2.75 -14.24 -30.08
CA ALA A 219 2.52 -15.19 -29.01
C ALA A 219 1.57 -14.60 -27.97
N VAL A 220 0.53 -15.37 -27.60
CA VAL A 220 -0.54 -14.91 -26.70
C VAL A 220 -0.49 -15.68 -25.38
N VAL A 221 -0.57 -14.96 -24.27
CA VAL A 221 -0.64 -15.53 -22.92
C VAL A 221 -1.68 -14.77 -22.10
N LEU A 222 -2.38 -15.45 -21.19
CA LEU A 222 -3.22 -14.78 -20.19
C LEU A 222 -2.45 -14.72 -18.86
N ILE A 223 -2.46 -13.56 -18.23
CA ILE A 223 -1.99 -13.36 -16.86
C ILE A 223 -3.19 -13.15 -15.93
N GLY A 224 -3.14 -13.71 -14.74
CA GLY A 224 -4.12 -13.43 -13.69
C GLY A 224 -3.53 -13.53 -12.29
N SER A 225 -4.21 -12.92 -11.33
CA SER A 225 -3.95 -13.11 -9.90
C SER A 225 -4.89 -14.14 -9.30
N ASP A 226 -4.43 -14.93 -8.33
CA ASP A 226 -5.28 -15.85 -7.55
C ASP A 226 -5.73 -15.18 -6.25
N PRO A 227 -7.00 -14.71 -6.14
CA PRO A 227 -7.48 -13.97 -4.97
C PRO A 227 -7.62 -14.84 -3.71
N TYR A 228 -7.38 -16.15 -3.80
CA TYR A 228 -7.49 -17.09 -2.68
C TYR A 228 -6.12 -17.66 -2.25
N LYS A 229 -5.02 -17.12 -2.78
CA LYS A 229 -3.65 -17.57 -2.46
C LYS A 229 -2.78 -16.40 -2.01
N GLY A 230 -2.09 -16.64 -0.90
CA GLY A 230 -1.29 -15.62 -0.23
C GLY A 230 -1.96 -15.16 1.06
N ASP A 231 -1.32 -14.19 1.68
CA ASP A 231 -1.70 -13.50 2.91
C ASP A 231 -2.48 -12.22 2.60
N ALA A 232 -2.12 -11.55 1.49
CA ALA A 232 -2.75 -10.32 1.05
C ALA A 232 -4.18 -10.56 0.55
N ALA A 233 -5.13 -9.84 1.12
CA ALA A 233 -6.53 -9.81 0.78
C ALA A 233 -6.80 -8.99 -0.50
N ALA A 234 -7.32 -9.68 -1.51
CA ALA A 234 -7.75 -9.04 -2.76
C ALA A 234 -8.81 -7.95 -2.52
N ARG A 235 -8.64 -6.81 -3.21
CA ARG A 235 -9.38 -5.54 -3.10
C ARG A 235 -9.16 -4.76 -1.81
N SER A 236 -8.53 -5.36 -0.80
CA SER A 236 -8.02 -4.65 0.37
C SER A 236 -6.64 -4.11 0.04
N ASP A 237 -5.70 -5.01 -0.29
CA ASP A 237 -4.26 -4.66 -0.36
C ASP A 237 -3.76 -4.63 -1.81
N TYR A 238 -4.48 -5.25 -2.74
CA TYR A 238 -4.22 -5.15 -4.18
C TYR A 238 -5.49 -5.34 -5.01
N MET A 239 -5.54 -4.80 -6.23
CA MET A 239 -6.64 -5.07 -7.17
C MET A 239 -6.35 -6.35 -7.98
N PRO A 240 -7.20 -7.40 -7.91
CA PRO A 240 -6.96 -8.59 -8.71
C PRO A 240 -7.09 -8.33 -10.21
N ILE A 241 -6.21 -8.95 -10.98
CA ILE A 241 -6.07 -8.75 -12.43
C ILE A 241 -6.43 -10.00 -13.23
N ILE A 242 -6.94 -9.80 -14.44
CA ILE A 242 -7.01 -10.81 -15.50
C ILE A 242 -6.83 -10.10 -16.85
N GLU A 243 -5.77 -10.42 -17.58
CA GLU A 243 -5.39 -9.70 -18.79
C GLU A 243 -4.83 -10.65 -19.85
N ILE A 244 -5.11 -10.39 -21.13
CA ILE A 244 -4.54 -11.10 -22.26
C ILE A 244 -3.38 -10.27 -22.81
N LEU A 245 -2.19 -10.85 -22.81
CA LEU A 245 -0.97 -10.25 -23.33
C LEU A 245 -0.62 -10.86 -24.68
N THR A 246 -0.38 -10.00 -25.66
CA THR A 246 0.11 -10.40 -27.00
C THR A 246 1.52 -9.87 -27.19
N PHE A 247 2.49 -10.78 -27.28
CA PHE A 247 3.84 -10.48 -27.74
C PHE A 247 3.82 -10.43 -29.27
N LEU A 248 4.11 -9.26 -29.84
CA LEU A 248 4.28 -9.13 -31.28
C LEU A 248 5.54 -9.90 -31.74
N PRO A 249 5.70 -10.17 -33.05
CA PRO A 249 6.95 -10.68 -33.59
C PRO A 249 8.15 -9.87 -33.09
N GLU A 250 9.22 -10.57 -32.71
CA GLU A 250 10.46 -10.04 -32.14
C GLU A 250 10.34 -9.31 -30.78
N GLU A 251 9.13 -9.19 -30.21
CA GLU A 251 8.94 -8.58 -28.89
C GLU A 251 9.44 -9.52 -27.79
N LEU A 252 10.45 -9.09 -27.04
CA LEU A 252 11.13 -9.93 -26.05
C LEU A 252 10.57 -9.79 -24.63
N THR A 253 9.87 -8.70 -24.31
CA THR A 253 9.42 -8.43 -22.94
C THR A 253 8.09 -7.69 -22.91
N LYS A 254 7.24 -8.04 -21.93
CA LYS A 254 6.05 -7.28 -21.54
C LYS A 254 6.17 -6.82 -20.10
N ARG A 255 5.47 -5.73 -19.76
CA ARG A 255 5.27 -5.27 -18.39
C ARG A 255 3.79 -5.25 -18.09
N VAL A 256 3.45 -5.63 -16.86
CA VAL A 256 2.08 -5.62 -16.33
C VAL A 256 2.14 -4.90 -14.99
N ASP A 257 1.25 -3.94 -14.80
CA ASP A 257 1.16 -3.15 -13.58
C ASP A 257 -0.04 -3.67 -12.77
N VAL A 258 0.24 -4.24 -11.59
CA VAL A 258 -0.81 -4.66 -10.65
C VAL A 258 -1.01 -3.56 -9.62
N VAL A 259 -2.21 -3.02 -9.50
CA VAL A 259 -2.53 -1.95 -8.54
C VAL A 259 -2.36 -2.47 -7.12
N ILE A 260 -1.57 -1.77 -6.31
CA ILE A 260 -1.44 -1.96 -4.87
C ILE A 260 -2.26 -0.88 -4.18
N ASN A 261 -2.99 -1.27 -3.13
CA ASN A 261 -3.81 -0.35 -2.37
C ASN A 261 -3.05 0.06 -1.11
N ASP A 262 -2.75 1.35 -1.00
CA ASP A 262 -2.08 1.94 0.16
C ASP A 262 -3.09 2.24 1.28
N ASP A 263 -2.76 1.90 2.53
CA ASP A 263 -3.54 2.29 3.69
C ASP A 263 -2.70 2.92 4.83
N THR A 264 -3.11 2.80 6.09
CA THR A 264 -2.33 3.33 7.23
C THR A 264 -2.31 2.37 8.43
N ASN A 265 -2.78 1.15 8.22
CA ASN A 265 -2.83 0.10 9.22
C ASN A 265 -1.43 -0.50 9.33
N VAL A 266 -1.02 -0.81 10.56
CA VAL A 266 0.25 -1.51 10.73
C VAL A 266 0.01 -2.99 10.50
N GLU A 267 0.50 -3.47 9.37
CA GLU A 267 0.39 -4.85 8.91
C GLU A 267 1.75 -5.55 8.87
N PHE A 268 1.73 -6.85 8.60
CA PHE A 268 2.96 -7.60 8.33
C PHE A 268 3.30 -7.48 6.84
N ASP A 269 4.48 -7.96 6.43
CA ASP A 269 4.71 -8.13 4.99
C ASP A 269 3.81 -9.26 4.48
N GLU A 270 3.00 -8.95 3.48
CA GLU A 270 2.00 -9.87 2.93
C GLU A 270 2.33 -10.23 1.49
N SER A 271 1.65 -11.23 0.92
CA SER A 271 1.90 -11.63 -0.46
C SER A 271 0.68 -12.13 -1.19
N PHE A 272 0.71 -12.02 -2.51
CA PHE A 272 -0.24 -12.64 -3.43
C PHE A 272 0.49 -13.34 -4.58
N PHE A 273 -0.25 -14.10 -5.40
CA PHE A 273 0.32 -14.90 -6.48
C PHE A 273 -0.28 -14.55 -7.84
N LEU A 274 0.60 -14.46 -8.83
CA LEU A 274 0.27 -14.35 -10.24
C LEU A 274 0.52 -15.69 -10.94
N TYR A 275 -0.27 -15.96 -11.97
CA TYR A 275 -0.14 -17.14 -12.81
C TYR A 275 -0.28 -16.80 -14.30
N LEU A 276 0.34 -17.62 -15.13
CA LEU A 276 0.22 -17.58 -16.58
C LEU A 276 -0.62 -18.77 -17.07
N VAL A 277 -1.41 -18.53 -18.12
CA VAL A 277 -2.13 -19.56 -18.88
C VAL A 277 -1.67 -19.50 -20.33
N SER A 278 -1.19 -20.65 -20.84
CA SER A 278 -0.58 -20.74 -22.16
C SER A 278 -1.62 -20.59 -23.27
N GLY A 279 -1.32 -19.78 -24.28
CA GLY A 279 -1.99 -19.82 -25.57
C GLY A 279 -1.42 -20.91 -26.49
N GLU A 280 -1.96 -20.98 -27.70
CA GLU A 280 -1.46 -21.87 -28.76
C GLU A 280 -0.04 -21.46 -29.19
N GLY A 281 0.83 -22.44 -29.45
CA GLY A 281 2.23 -22.19 -29.85
C GLY A 281 3.13 -21.63 -28.73
N VAL A 282 2.63 -21.55 -27.50
CA VAL A 282 3.38 -21.05 -26.33
C VAL A 282 3.74 -22.20 -25.39
N HIS A 283 4.94 -22.14 -24.84
CA HIS A 283 5.38 -22.97 -23.71
C HIS A 283 5.70 -22.07 -22.51
N LEU A 284 5.23 -22.43 -21.32
CA LEU A 284 5.47 -21.63 -20.11
C LEU A 284 6.65 -22.19 -19.32
N SER A 285 7.78 -21.47 -19.29
CA SER A 285 8.98 -21.91 -18.57
C SER A 285 10.02 -20.79 -18.42
N PRO A 286 10.73 -20.67 -17.28
CA PRO A 286 10.67 -21.54 -16.11
C PRO A 286 9.60 -21.14 -15.08
N PHE A 287 9.19 -19.87 -15.05
CA PHE A 287 8.31 -19.33 -14.03
C PHE A 287 6.92 -19.07 -14.59
N GLN A 288 6.05 -20.06 -14.44
CA GLN A 288 4.62 -19.97 -14.76
C GLN A 288 3.77 -19.33 -13.65
N ARG A 289 4.36 -19.16 -12.46
CA ARG A 289 3.79 -18.47 -11.31
C ARG A 289 4.84 -17.56 -10.70
N ALA A 290 4.41 -16.42 -10.18
CA ALA A 290 5.26 -15.51 -9.41
C ALA A 290 4.55 -15.11 -8.12
N LYS A 291 5.33 -15.00 -7.04
CA LYS A 291 4.90 -14.41 -5.78
C LYS A 291 5.15 -12.90 -5.85
N VAL A 292 4.23 -12.09 -5.39
CA VAL A 292 4.45 -10.65 -5.18
C VAL A 292 4.35 -10.39 -3.69
N VAL A 293 5.40 -9.82 -3.11
CA VAL A 293 5.49 -9.48 -1.68
C VAL A 293 5.25 -7.98 -1.54
N ILE A 294 4.20 -7.62 -0.79
CA ILE A 294 3.88 -6.25 -0.40
C ILE A 294 4.60 -5.99 0.93
N ARG A 295 5.47 -4.99 0.94
CA ARG A 295 6.20 -4.55 2.13
C ARG A 295 5.44 -3.39 2.76
N ASN A 296 4.93 -3.63 3.96
CA ASN A 296 4.23 -2.61 4.74
C ASN A 296 5.21 -1.48 5.12
N ASP A 297 4.92 -0.25 4.70
CA ASP A 297 5.66 0.96 5.05
C ASP A 297 5.08 1.71 6.26
N ASP A 298 4.00 1.19 6.85
CA ASP A 298 3.41 1.71 8.08
C ASP A 298 4.11 1.24 9.38
N GLY A 299 4.09 2.09 10.43
CA GLY A 299 4.62 1.70 11.73
C GLY A 299 4.06 2.47 12.92
N LYS A 300 4.17 1.86 14.12
CA LYS A 300 3.80 2.51 15.37
C LYS A 300 4.89 3.49 15.80
N ILE A 301 4.49 4.72 16.13
CA ILE A 301 5.40 5.78 16.57
C ILE A 301 5.05 6.29 17.98
N THR A 302 6.07 6.76 18.69
CA THR A 302 5.99 7.32 20.04
C THR A 302 6.35 8.80 20.00
N LEU A 303 5.55 9.60 20.70
CA LEU A 303 5.71 11.05 20.79
C LEU A 303 6.30 11.43 22.14
N THR A 304 7.31 12.28 22.16
CA THR A 304 7.92 12.80 23.39
C THR A 304 8.04 14.31 23.33
N PRO A 305 7.22 15.07 24.08
CA PRO A 305 6.10 14.64 24.91
C PRO A 305 4.88 14.19 24.08
N ARG A 306 4.01 13.34 24.64
CA ARG A 306 2.74 12.92 24.00
C ARG A 306 1.63 13.99 24.02
N TYR A 307 1.88 15.13 24.65
CA TYR A 307 0.91 16.20 24.84
C TYR A 307 1.53 17.57 24.59
N GLY A 308 0.69 18.56 24.33
CA GLY A 308 1.12 19.94 24.17
C GLY A 308 -0.03 20.92 24.13
N SER A 309 0.30 22.21 24.14
CA SER A 309 -0.68 23.29 24.25
C SER A 309 -1.59 23.38 23.02
N GLU A 310 -2.87 23.68 23.22
CA GLU A 310 -3.82 23.95 22.12
C GLU A 310 -3.43 25.16 21.28
N ILE A 311 -2.67 26.11 21.81
CA ILE A 311 -2.15 27.26 21.05
C ILE A 311 -0.92 26.89 20.17
N GLY A 312 -0.52 25.62 20.19
CA GLY A 312 0.63 25.12 19.45
C GLY A 312 1.96 25.39 20.11
N GLY A 313 3.00 25.05 19.38
CA GLY A 313 4.37 25.35 19.71
C GLY A 313 5.09 24.39 20.64
N THR A 314 4.52 23.20 20.83
CA THR A 314 5.15 22.13 21.60
C THR A 314 6.06 21.33 20.68
N PRO A 315 7.38 21.26 20.95
CA PRO A 315 8.32 20.41 20.24
C PRO A 315 8.10 18.96 20.66
N ILE A 316 8.08 18.06 19.69
CA ILE A 316 7.75 16.65 19.87
C ILE A 316 8.79 15.83 19.14
N ILE A 317 9.60 15.10 19.89
CA ILE A 317 10.49 14.08 19.34
C ILE A 317 9.64 12.86 19.01
N VAL A 318 9.72 12.40 17.77
CA VAL A 318 9.04 11.23 17.25
C VAL A 318 10.05 10.11 17.08
N THR A 319 9.80 8.99 17.74
CA THR A 319 10.62 7.78 17.65
C THR A 319 9.77 6.58 17.26
N GLY A 320 10.37 5.58 16.63
CA GLY A 320 9.69 4.36 16.22
C GLY A 320 10.68 3.34 15.67
N ASP A 321 10.32 2.05 15.74
CA ASP A 321 11.23 0.94 15.48
C ASP A 321 11.68 0.82 14.01
N LYS A 322 10.91 1.43 13.09
CA LYS A 322 11.18 1.48 11.65
C LYS A 322 11.55 2.89 11.15
N ILE A 323 11.58 3.91 12.03
CA ILE A 323 11.93 5.27 11.61
C ILE A 323 13.43 5.31 11.30
N THR A 324 13.73 5.44 10.02
CA THR A 324 15.08 5.72 9.51
C THR A 324 14.97 6.99 8.71
N ALA A 325 15.46 8.11 9.24
CA ALA A 325 15.34 9.42 8.62
C ALA A 325 16.74 10.04 8.49
N SER A 326 17.05 10.62 7.33
CA SER A 326 18.26 11.40 7.09
C SER A 326 17.93 12.88 6.90
N ALA A 327 18.94 13.74 6.94
CA ALA A 327 18.75 15.19 6.79
C ALA A 327 18.22 15.57 5.39
N GLU A 328 18.33 14.67 4.41
CA GLU A 328 17.82 14.85 3.05
C GLU A 328 16.35 14.42 2.88
N ASP A 329 15.77 13.69 3.84
CA ASP A 329 14.40 13.18 3.75
C ASP A 329 13.38 14.31 4.02
N ASN A 330 12.28 14.31 3.26
CA ASN A 330 11.17 15.23 3.47
C ASN A 330 10.25 14.68 4.57
N VAL A 331 10.16 15.38 5.70
CA VAL A 331 9.37 14.94 6.84
C VAL A 331 8.16 15.83 7.05
N THR A 332 6.98 15.25 7.06
CA THR A 332 5.70 15.93 7.31
C THR A 332 5.01 15.36 8.55
N CYS A 333 4.64 16.23 9.48
CA CYS A 333 3.94 15.90 10.71
C CYS A 333 2.51 16.46 10.67
N VAL A 334 1.50 15.60 10.79
CA VAL A 334 0.09 15.97 10.64
C VAL A 334 -0.63 15.85 11.98
N PHE A 335 -1.07 16.99 12.52
CA PHE A 335 -1.85 17.07 13.76
C PHE A 335 -3.30 17.36 13.42
N ASP A 336 -4.19 16.38 13.57
CA ASP A 336 -5.62 16.57 13.26
C ASP A 336 -5.91 17.13 11.86
N GLY A 337 -5.15 16.67 10.86
CA GLY A 337 -5.23 17.17 9.49
C GLY A 337 -4.52 18.50 9.24
N ILE A 338 -3.88 19.10 10.25
CA ILE A 338 -3.01 20.27 10.09
C ILE A 338 -1.58 19.79 9.86
N GLU A 339 -1.06 20.03 8.66
CA GLU A 339 0.30 19.67 8.28
C GLU A 339 1.32 20.67 8.82
N THR A 340 2.45 20.14 9.28
CA THR A 340 3.61 20.90 9.77
C THR A 340 4.87 20.19 9.29
N ASP A 341 5.93 20.95 9.02
CA ASP A 341 7.22 20.36 8.67
C ASP A 341 7.85 19.65 9.88
N GLY A 342 8.44 18.49 9.65
CA GLY A 342 9.30 17.78 10.58
C GLY A 342 10.78 17.98 10.25
N PHE A 343 11.63 17.78 11.24
CA PHE A 343 13.08 17.98 11.13
C PHE A 343 13.82 16.73 11.60
N VAL A 344 14.87 16.34 10.88
CA VAL A 344 15.73 15.23 11.31
C VAL A 344 16.92 15.80 12.09
N THR A 345 17.07 15.39 13.35
CA THR A 345 18.20 15.78 14.21
C THR A 345 19.48 15.08 13.75
N LYS A 346 20.66 15.55 14.21
CA LYS A 346 21.95 14.90 13.93
C LYS A 346 22.03 13.43 14.37
N ASP A 347 21.23 13.05 15.36
CA ASP A 347 21.15 11.68 15.87
C ASP A 347 20.10 10.84 15.10
N GLY A 348 19.53 11.36 14.01
CA GLY A 348 18.55 10.67 13.17
C GLY A 348 17.13 10.63 13.76
N GLN A 349 16.83 11.44 14.79
CA GLN A 349 15.49 11.51 15.37
C GLN A 349 14.63 12.51 14.61
N VAL A 350 13.33 12.26 14.53
CA VAL A 350 12.39 13.22 13.96
C VAL A 350 11.90 14.18 15.04
N LEU A 351 11.92 15.47 14.77
CA LEU A 351 11.39 16.54 15.60
C LEU A 351 10.25 17.23 14.85
N CYS A 352 9.04 17.14 15.40
CA CYS A 352 7.87 17.89 14.94
C CYS A 352 7.58 19.03 15.90
N VAL A 353 6.87 20.06 15.44
CA VAL A 353 6.29 21.07 16.33
C VAL A 353 4.79 21.13 16.12
N SER A 354 4.03 20.95 17.20
CA SER A 354 2.56 21.08 17.14
C SER A 354 2.12 22.47 16.65
N PRO A 355 1.14 22.54 15.73
CA PRO A 355 0.50 23.79 15.32
C PRO A 355 -0.55 24.25 16.33
N GLU A 356 -1.15 25.42 16.10
CA GLU A 356 -2.37 25.83 16.81
C GLU A 356 -3.51 24.85 16.51
N MET A 357 -4.12 24.32 17.56
CA MET A 357 -5.19 23.33 17.53
C MET A 357 -6.50 23.99 17.95
N ARG A 358 -7.56 23.81 17.15
CA ARG A 358 -8.89 24.37 17.43
C ARG A 358 -9.73 23.52 18.40
N ARG A 359 -9.16 22.46 18.96
CA ARG A 359 -9.84 21.55 19.88
C ARG A 359 -8.86 20.98 20.90
N THR A 360 -9.39 20.64 22.07
CA THR A 360 -8.66 19.97 23.15
C THR A 360 -8.95 18.48 23.17
N GLY A 361 -8.08 17.70 23.80
CA GLY A 361 -8.22 16.25 23.95
C GLY A 361 -7.32 15.45 23.03
N ARG A 362 -7.69 14.19 22.80
CA ARG A 362 -6.95 13.26 21.93
C ARG A 362 -7.13 13.68 20.47
N VAL A 363 -6.03 13.91 19.78
CA VAL A 363 -6.00 14.24 18.36
C VAL A 363 -5.14 13.23 17.60
N PRO A 364 -5.54 12.81 16.40
CA PRO A 364 -4.75 11.91 15.59
C PRO A 364 -3.47 12.64 15.14
N PHE A 365 -2.35 11.97 15.30
CA PHE A 365 -1.04 12.41 14.81
C PHE A 365 -0.58 11.44 13.72
N LYS A 366 -0.15 11.97 12.58
CA LYS A 366 0.50 11.19 11.53
C LYS A 366 1.91 11.73 11.27
N LEU A 367 2.84 10.82 11.03
CA LEU A 367 4.17 11.13 10.51
C LEU A 367 4.26 10.56 9.11
N HIS A 368 4.77 11.37 8.18
CA HIS A 368 5.11 10.97 6.83
C HIS A 368 6.56 11.32 6.58
N ILE A 369 7.37 10.35 6.13
CA ILE A 369 8.77 10.54 5.74
C ILE A 369 8.88 10.10 4.28
N GLU A 370 9.40 10.96 3.42
CA GLU A 370 9.60 10.71 1.99
C GLU A 370 11.05 11.00 1.60
N GLY A 371 11.79 9.97 1.19
CA GLY A 371 13.16 10.06 0.69
C GLY A 371 13.44 9.01 -0.38
N GLU A 372 14.54 9.13 -1.13
CA GLU A 372 14.88 8.24 -2.27
C GLU A 372 14.88 6.74 -1.93
N LYS A 373 15.08 6.38 -0.64
CA LYS A 373 15.12 5.00 -0.15
C LYS A 373 14.31 4.75 1.12
N ASN A 374 13.71 5.78 1.69
CA ASN A 374 12.99 5.72 2.95
C ASN A 374 11.60 6.31 2.70
N MET A 375 10.58 5.46 2.70
CA MET A 375 9.19 5.91 2.86
C MET A 375 8.63 5.28 4.12
N PHE A 376 8.05 6.10 4.97
CA PHE A 376 7.49 5.65 6.25
C PHE A 376 6.27 6.47 6.62
N ASN A 377 5.19 5.76 6.89
CA ASN A 377 3.98 6.31 7.46
C ASN A 377 3.83 5.84 8.90
N GLY A 378 3.48 6.74 9.80
CA GLY A 378 3.31 6.38 11.21
C GLY A 378 2.15 7.10 11.85
N ILE A 379 1.41 6.40 12.72
CA ILE A 379 0.26 6.97 13.43
C ILE A 379 0.49 6.92 14.94
N SER A 380 0.09 7.99 15.62
CA SER A 380 0.00 8.05 17.07
C SER A 380 -1.15 8.96 17.52
N ILE A 381 -1.31 9.11 18.83
CA ILE A 381 -2.26 10.06 19.41
C ILE A 381 -1.46 11.14 20.12
N PHE A 382 -1.62 12.37 19.67
CA PHE A 382 -1.15 13.55 20.38
C PHE A 382 -2.29 14.08 21.25
N ARG A 383 -1.96 14.63 22.41
CA ARG A 383 -2.97 15.19 23.32
C ARG A 383 -2.86 16.71 23.39
N SER A 384 -3.83 17.39 22.79
CA SER A 384 -3.96 18.84 22.90
C SER A 384 -4.54 19.20 24.27
N VAL A 385 -3.83 20.01 25.03
CA VAL A 385 -4.20 20.44 26.38
C VAL A 385 -4.68 21.89 26.31
N PRO A 386 -5.86 22.21 26.90
CA PRO A 386 -6.32 23.58 26.95
C PRO A 386 -5.30 24.47 27.63
N HIS A 387 -4.99 25.60 27.00
CA HIS A 387 -4.22 26.64 27.64
C HIS A 387 -5.20 27.44 28.51
N GLU A 388 -4.86 27.77 29.75
CA GLU A 388 -5.68 28.70 30.54
C GLU A 388 -5.71 30.05 29.80
N ARG A 389 -6.79 30.30 29.04
CA ARG A 389 -7.12 31.48 28.23
C ARG A 389 -5.96 32.48 28.02
N ALA A 390 -5.23 32.31 26.93
CA ALA A 390 -4.63 33.43 26.21
C ALA A 390 -4.82 33.21 24.70
N ALA A 391 -5.67 34.03 24.09
CA ALA A 391 -6.11 33.90 22.71
C ALA A 391 -5.13 34.54 21.69
N GLY A 392 -4.90 33.80 20.60
CA GLY A 392 -4.74 34.31 19.23
C GLY A 392 -3.57 35.26 18.99
N VAL A 393 -2.36 34.70 18.90
CA VAL A 393 -1.19 35.40 18.36
C VAL A 393 -0.92 34.90 16.94
N SER A 394 -0.94 35.80 15.96
CA SER A 394 -0.76 35.50 14.54
C SER A 394 0.37 36.34 13.95
N ILE A 395 1.13 35.78 13.01
CA ILE A 395 2.07 36.54 12.19
C ILE A 395 1.37 37.05 10.93
N GLU A 396 1.57 38.33 10.60
CA GLU A 396 0.98 38.95 9.38
C GLU A 396 1.94 38.95 8.17
N THR A 397 3.15 38.41 8.33
CA THR A 397 4.21 38.38 7.30
C THR A 397 4.39 37.00 6.65
N ASN A 398 5.01 36.96 5.47
CA ASN A 398 5.29 35.75 4.68
C ASN A 398 6.05 34.69 5.53
N PRO A 399 5.75 33.37 5.43
CA PRO A 399 6.38 32.34 6.27
C PRO A 399 7.85 32.02 5.93
N LEU A 400 8.40 32.63 4.88
CA LEU A 400 9.82 32.57 4.54
C LEU A 400 10.50 33.83 5.10
N ILE A 401 11.16 33.69 6.23
CA ILE A 401 11.81 34.80 6.96
C ILE A 401 13.31 34.49 7.04
N THR A 402 14.12 35.46 6.62
CA THR A 402 15.59 35.40 6.61
C THR A 402 16.18 36.29 7.71
N SER A 403 17.47 36.12 7.99
CA SER A 403 18.19 36.99 8.91
C SER A 403 18.11 38.45 8.43
N GLY A 404 17.65 39.36 9.30
CA GLY A 404 17.43 40.76 8.96
C GLY A 404 16.01 41.11 8.48
N ASP A 405 15.14 40.13 8.21
CA ASP A 405 13.74 40.41 7.87
C ASP A 405 12.96 40.95 9.07
N MET A 406 11.99 41.82 8.79
CA MET A 406 11.07 42.36 9.79
C MET A 406 9.85 41.45 9.94
N VAL A 407 9.65 40.89 11.12
CA VAL A 407 8.49 40.05 11.45
C VAL A 407 7.48 40.86 12.24
N ARG A 408 6.23 40.88 11.76
CA ARG A 408 5.11 41.46 12.50
C ARG A 408 4.35 40.37 13.25
N LEU A 409 4.50 40.36 14.58
CA LEU A 409 3.67 39.54 15.48
C LEU A 409 2.43 40.35 15.88
N ARG A 410 1.24 39.75 15.85
CA ARG A 410 -0.03 40.38 16.24
C ARG A 410 -0.74 39.55 17.29
N TRP A 411 -1.29 40.18 18.33
CA TRP A 411 -2.07 39.51 19.39
C TRP A 411 -3.30 40.33 19.79
N SER A 412 -4.27 39.68 20.42
CA SER A 412 -5.39 40.39 21.05
C SER A 412 -4.95 41.05 22.35
N LYS A 413 -5.18 42.37 22.47
CA LYS A 413 -4.77 43.17 23.64
C LYS A 413 -5.44 42.69 24.93
N GLU A 414 -6.70 42.30 24.80
CA GLU A 414 -7.57 41.82 25.87
C GLU A 414 -7.31 40.36 26.23
N ALA A 415 -6.61 39.62 25.36
CA ALA A 415 -6.29 38.20 25.54
C ALA A 415 -5.01 37.95 26.35
N ILE A 416 -4.07 38.89 26.32
CA ILE A 416 -2.81 38.82 27.09
C ILE A 416 -3.00 39.39 28.51
N LEU A 417 -4.02 40.23 28.73
CA LEU A 417 -4.32 40.86 30.02
C LEU A 417 -5.85 41.00 30.21
N PRO A 418 -6.49 40.15 31.02
CA PRO A 418 -7.95 40.18 31.21
C PRO A 418 -8.44 41.34 32.12
N THR A 419 -7.56 42.22 32.58
CA THR A 419 -7.88 43.33 33.49
C THR A 419 -7.92 44.68 32.78
N GLU A 420 -8.85 45.58 33.14
CA GLU A 420 -9.01 46.96 32.61
C GLU A 420 -7.78 47.90 32.79
N ARG A 421 -6.66 47.41 33.34
CA ARG A 421 -5.43 48.19 33.60
C ARG A 421 -4.30 47.80 32.66
N HIS A 422 -4.51 48.05 31.37
CA HIS A 422 -3.53 47.77 30.29
C HIS A 422 -2.22 48.57 30.41
N ASP A 423 -2.20 49.62 31.23
CA ASP A 423 -1.09 50.56 31.44
C ASP A 423 -0.02 50.04 32.40
N ARG A 424 -0.26 48.95 33.13
CA ARG A 424 0.67 48.42 34.15
C ARG A 424 1.49 47.21 33.72
N TYR A 425 1.30 46.72 32.51
CA TYR A 425 1.98 45.53 32.02
C TYR A 425 2.66 45.80 30.68
N THR A 426 3.87 45.28 30.54
CA THR A 426 4.70 45.39 29.35
C THR A 426 4.86 44.03 28.66
N ILE A 427 5.12 44.07 27.36
CA ILE A 427 5.33 42.92 26.50
C ILE A 427 6.83 42.72 26.27
N ASN A 428 7.29 41.50 26.48
CA ASN A 428 8.64 41.07 26.15
C ASN A 428 8.54 40.08 24.99
N VAL A 429 9.46 40.16 24.04
CA VAL A 429 9.57 39.21 22.94
C VAL A 429 10.97 38.63 22.93
N ALA A 430 11.08 37.31 22.84
CA ALA A 430 12.34 36.60 22.69
C ALA A 430 12.28 35.62 21.51
N LEU A 431 13.43 35.29 20.94
CA LEU A 431 13.62 34.24 19.95
C LEU A 431 14.29 33.04 20.62
N GLY A 432 13.56 31.95 20.74
CA GLY A 432 14.07 30.65 21.14
C GLY A 432 14.71 29.94 19.96
N GLU A 433 15.92 29.44 20.14
CA GLU A 433 16.58 28.50 19.23
C GLU A 433 16.74 27.16 19.94
N TYR A 434 16.53 26.05 19.24
CA TYR A 434 16.72 24.72 19.83
C TYR A 434 18.20 24.36 19.80
N ASP A 435 18.82 24.22 20.98
CA ASP A 435 20.17 23.69 21.12
C ASP A 435 20.10 22.15 21.18
N GLU A 436 20.51 21.53 20.08
CA GLU A 436 20.57 20.08 19.92
C GLU A 436 21.46 19.40 20.97
N ASN A 437 22.54 20.05 21.41
CA ASN A 437 23.50 19.43 22.34
C ASN A 437 22.95 19.32 23.77
N SER A 438 22.17 20.32 24.19
CA SER A 438 21.58 20.36 25.53
C SER A 438 20.10 19.96 25.56
N ALA A 439 19.51 19.66 24.39
CA ALA A 439 18.10 19.39 24.18
C ALA A 439 17.18 20.47 24.79
N LYS A 440 17.60 21.75 24.72
CA LYS A 440 16.92 22.86 25.37
C LYS A 440 16.78 24.06 24.44
N TRP A 441 15.69 24.80 24.64
CA TRP A 441 15.51 26.10 24.02
C TRP A 441 16.40 27.14 24.70
N VAL A 442 17.20 27.83 23.89
CA VAL A 442 18.00 29.00 24.28
C VAL A 442 17.27 30.23 23.76
N TYR A 443 16.83 31.11 24.66
CA TYR A 443 16.04 32.29 24.30
C TYR A 443 16.90 33.55 24.28
N THR A 444 16.88 34.26 23.15
CA THR A 444 17.48 35.57 22.93
C THR A 444 16.40 36.64 23.03
N GLU A 445 16.52 37.55 23.98
CA GLU A 445 15.56 38.66 24.11
C GLU A 445 15.67 39.60 22.89
N LEU A 446 14.56 39.82 22.19
CA LEU A 446 14.47 40.69 21.01
C LEU A 446 13.87 42.05 21.35
N ALA A 447 12.90 42.07 22.27
CA ALA A 447 12.26 43.29 22.74
C ALA A 447 11.87 43.13 24.20
N LYS A 448 12.00 44.21 24.98
CA LYS A 448 11.68 44.21 26.40
C LYS A 448 10.90 45.45 26.76
N ASP A 449 10.01 45.30 27.73
CA ASP A 449 9.22 46.37 28.32
C ASP A 449 8.38 47.17 27.31
N MET A 450 7.92 46.49 26.26
CA MET A 450 7.16 47.12 25.18
C MET A 450 5.71 47.40 25.59
N PRO A 451 5.09 48.49 25.11
CA PRO A 451 3.67 48.73 25.34
C PRO A 451 2.82 47.64 24.68
N ASN A 452 1.72 47.25 25.33
CA ASN A 452 0.76 46.29 24.77
C ASN A 452 -0.08 46.93 23.63
N THR A 453 0.53 47.07 22.46
CA THR A 453 -0.07 47.66 21.25
C THR A 453 -0.90 46.67 20.43
N GLY A 454 -0.96 45.41 20.83
CA GLY A 454 -1.64 44.34 20.08
C GLY A 454 -0.84 43.85 18.86
N TYR A 455 0.34 44.41 18.64
CA TYR A 455 1.29 43.96 17.63
C TYR A 455 2.69 44.51 17.94
N ILE A 456 3.73 43.88 17.40
CA ILE A 456 5.10 44.37 17.39
C ILE A 456 5.78 43.97 16.08
N GLU A 457 6.65 44.84 15.59
CA GLU A 457 7.55 44.55 14.48
C GLU A 457 8.97 44.43 15.02
N ILE A 458 9.60 43.29 14.77
CA ILE A 458 10.95 42.97 15.25
C ILE A 458 11.81 42.46 14.10
N ALA A 459 13.06 42.91 14.05
CA ALA A 459 14.05 42.36 13.12
C ALA A 459 14.53 41.00 13.64
N VAL A 460 14.66 40.02 12.76
CA VAL A 460 15.29 38.75 13.11
C VAL A 460 16.81 38.96 13.23
N PRO A 461 17.44 38.62 14.37
CA PRO A 461 18.86 38.84 14.59
C PRO A 461 19.74 37.97 13.67
N GLU A 462 20.92 38.48 13.31
CA GLU A 462 21.97 37.70 12.67
C GLU A 462 22.51 36.62 13.61
N ARG A 463 22.64 35.39 13.09
CA ARG A 463 23.04 34.20 13.88
C ARG A 463 24.42 34.40 14.50
N SER A 464 24.59 33.96 15.76
CA SER A 464 25.90 33.95 16.41
C SER A 464 26.87 33.00 15.70
N PRO A 465 28.18 33.31 15.56
CA PRO A 465 29.17 32.52 14.79
C PRO A 465 29.49 31.10 15.32
N LYS A 466 28.69 30.55 16.24
CA LYS A 466 28.93 29.26 16.89
C LYS A 466 28.13 28.08 16.32
N ALA A 467 27.28 28.31 15.32
CA ALA A 467 26.60 27.25 14.60
C ALA A 467 27.39 26.92 13.32
N ASP A 468 28.33 25.99 13.43
CA ASP A 468 29.01 25.41 12.28
C ASP A 468 27.99 24.61 11.44
N ASN A 469 27.94 24.96 10.15
CA ASN A 469 27.36 24.24 9.01
C ASN A 469 25.82 24.12 8.89
N ASP A 470 25.29 24.93 7.96
CA ASP A 470 24.33 24.63 6.87
C ASP A 470 23.00 23.90 7.14
N SER A 471 22.64 23.57 8.38
CA SER A 471 21.29 23.13 8.74
C SER A 471 20.55 24.22 9.52
N GLY A 472 19.39 24.62 9.00
CA GLY A 472 18.49 25.55 9.68
C GLY A 472 18.04 24.96 11.00
N SER A 473 18.32 25.65 12.11
CA SER A 473 17.78 25.24 13.42
C SER A 473 16.35 25.77 13.56
N PRO A 474 15.40 24.98 14.11
CA PRO A 474 14.06 25.47 14.36
C PRO A 474 14.09 26.59 15.40
N VAL A 475 13.28 27.62 15.18
CA VAL A 475 13.18 28.77 16.11
C VAL A 475 11.74 29.02 16.57
N VAL A 476 11.59 29.78 17.65
CA VAL A 476 10.30 30.03 18.30
C VAL A 476 10.27 31.46 18.82
N PHE A 477 9.28 32.25 18.42
CA PHE A 477 9.04 33.55 19.06
C PHE A 477 8.28 33.35 20.36
N GLN A 478 8.83 33.84 21.46
CA GLN A 478 8.23 33.77 22.77
C GLN A 478 7.75 35.18 23.15
N ILE A 479 6.46 35.33 23.47
CA ILE A 479 5.88 36.59 23.97
C ILE A 479 5.57 36.44 25.46
N GLY A 480 6.25 37.20 26.31
CA GLY A 480 6.04 37.24 27.75
C GLY A 480 5.40 38.54 28.21
N VAL A 481 4.77 38.48 29.39
CA VAL A 481 4.17 39.65 30.05
C VAL A 481 4.92 39.94 31.34
N SER A 482 5.29 41.19 31.57
CA SER A 482 5.89 41.65 32.83
C SER A 482 5.08 42.79 33.45
N GLU A 483 4.94 42.77 34.78
CA GLU A 483 4.31 43.86 35.53
C GLU A 483 5.31 45.00 35.78
N SER A 484 4.90 46.24 35.48
CA SER A 484 5.68 47.44 35.77
C SER A 484 5.80 47.61 37.28
N SER A 485 7.01 47.43 37.82
CA SER A 485 7.27 47.44 39.25
C SER A 485 7.19 48.85 39.85
N THR A 486 5.99 49.28 40.23
CA THR A 486 5.82 50.34 41.26
C THR A 486 4.70 50.00 42.24
N GLU A 487 5.13 49.86 43.50
CA GLU A 487 4.40 49.92 44.77
C GLU A 487 3.58 48.74 45.34
N THR A 488 3.97 48.45 46.58
CA THR A 488 3.58 47.48 47.60
C THR A 488 2.16 47.59 48.18
N GLN A 489 1.61 46.41 48.55
CA GLN A 489 0.81 46.13 49.77
C GLN A 489 -0.48 46.93 50.05
N ILE A 490 -1.66 46.35 49.76
CA ILE A 490 -2.88 46.54 50.62
C ILE A 490 -3.72 45.25 50.75
N ARG A 491 -3.67 44.70 51.97
CA ARG A 491 -4.68 44.05 52.83
C ARG A 491 -6.09 43.60 52.31
N LYS A 492 -6.38 42.35 52.71
CA LYS A 492 -7.49 41.81 53.56
C LYS A 492 -8.90 41.55 52.99
N ARG A 493 -9.30 40.28 53.24
CA ARG A 493 -10.57 39.78 53.80
C ARG A 493 -11.88 40.12 53.09
N GLY A 494 -12.56 39.05 52.66
CA GLY A 494 -13.96 38.85 53.04
C GLY A 494 -14.88 38.38 51.92
N ILE A 495 -14.83 37.11 51.52
CA ILE A 495 -15.88 36.51 50.68
C ILE A 495 -16.15 35.07 51.13
N PHE A 496 -16.84 34.90 52.26
CA PHE A 496 -17.34 33.59 52.71
C PHE A 496 -18.80 33.69 53.17
N ARG A 497 -19.65 34.34 52.35
CA ARG A 497 -21.08 34.49 52.66
C ARG A 497 -22.07 34.09 51.56
N ASN A 498 -21.63 33.75 50.34
CA ASN A 498 -22.56 33.45 49.25
C ASN A 498 -22.67 31.98 48.80
N ILE A 499 -21.88 31.05 49.35
CA ILE A 499 -21.93 29.64 48.95
C ILE A 499 -23.16 28.91 49.54
N ILE A 500 -23.67 29.37 50.69
CA ILE A 500 -24.77 28.70 51.42
C ILE A 500 -26.13 28.86 50.72
N LYS A 501 -26.32 29.86 49.84
CA LYS A 501 -27.59 30.04 49.11
C LYS A 501 -27.79 29.04 47.96
N ASN A 502 -26.73 28.48 47.39
CA ASN A 502 -26.82 27.55 46.26
C ASN A 502 -27.03 26.09 46.70
N VAL A 503 -26.61 25.73 47.91
CA VAL A 503 -26.82 24.39 48.50
C VAL A 503 -28.31 24.09 48.73
N ILE A 504 -29.12 25.12 49.05
CA ILE A 504 -30.55 24.94 49.34
C ILE A 504 -31.38 24.72 48.06
N ARG A 505 -30.92 25.20 46.89
CA ARG A 505 -31.56 24.90 45.60
C ARG A 505 -31.29 23.48 45.11
N GLY A 506 -30.14 22.90 45.46
CA GLY A 506 -29.79 21.51 45.16
C GLY A 506 -30.63 20.46 45.91
N ILE A 507 -31.14 20.78 47.10
CA ILE A 507 -31.96 19.84 47.90
C ILE A 507 -33.34 19.59 47.25
N THR A 508 -33.88 20.56 46.52
CA THR A 508 -35.10 20.41 45.70
C THR A 508 -34.92 19.53 44.46
N PHE A 509 -33.68 19.27 44.02
CA PHE A 509 -33.36 18.36 42.92
C PHE A 509 -33.35 16.90 43.40
N VAL A 510 -32.81 16.64 44.60
CA VAL A 510 -32.66 15.30 45.19
C VAL A 510 -34.02 14.60 45.41
N THR A 511 -35.08 15.34 45.72
CA THR A 511 -36.42 14.77 45.93
C THR A 511 -37.16 14.41 44.64
N LYS A 512 -36.81 15.00 43.49
CA LYS A 512 -37.38 14.63 42.18
C LYS A 512 -36.55 13.59 41.42
N VAL A 513 -35.25 13.47 41.73
CA VAL A 513 -34.32 12.53 41.07
C VAL A 513 -34.37 11.11 41.63
N TYR A 514 -34.97 10.90 42.81
CA TYR A 514 -35.22 9.56 43.36
C TYR A 514 -36.07 8.65 42.43
N ILE A 515 -36.88 9.25 41.53
CA ILE A 515 -37.68 8.53 40.53
C ILE A 515 -36.84 8.16 39.29
N LEU A 516 -35.74 8.86 39.00
CA LEU A 516 -34.90 8.65 37.81
C LEU A 516 -33.79 7.60 38.01
N VAL A 517 -33.33 7.39 39.25
CA VAL A 517 -32.30 6.36 39.57
C VAL A 517 -32.87 4.94 39.50
N LYS A 518 -34.19 4.76 39.61
CA LYS A 518 -34.82 3.43 39.61
C LYS A 518 -35.16 2.89 38.21
N TYR A 519 -35.20 3.74 37.16
CA TYR A 519 -35.54 3.35 35.78
C TYR A 519 -34.95 4.29 34.70
N PRO A 520 -33.70 4.11 34.24
CA PRO A 520 -33.21 4.81 33.06
C PRO A 520 -33.36 3.89 31.84
N LYS A 521 -34.53 3.87 31.20
CA LYS A 521 -34.76 3.04 29.99
C LYS A 521 -34.53 3.77 28.67
N THR A 522 -34.13 5.05 28.64
CA THR A 522 -33.90 5.79 27.38
C THR A 522 -32.78 6.83 27.46
N GLU A 523 -31.88 6.79 26.47
CA GLU A 523 -30.74 7.69 26.21
C GLU A 523 -31.08 9.20 26.29
N VAL A 524 -32.28 9.58 25.84
CA VAL A 524 -32.78 10.96 25.81
C VAL A 524 -32.82 11.61 27.20
N ILE A 525 -33.18 10.83 28.23
CA ILE A 525 -33.33 11.34 29.60
C ILE A 525 -31.97 11.63 30.22
N ARG A 526 -30.97 10.78 29.97
CA ARG A 526 -29.59 11.00 30.45
C ARG A 526 -28.99 12.27 29.84
N ARG A 527 -29.19 12.48 28.54
CA ARG A 527 -28.73 13.69 27.85
C ARG A 527 -29.35 14.96 28.41
N ALA A 528 -30.67 14.97 28.58
CA ALA A 528 -31.35 16.12 29.18
C ALA A 528 -30.87 16.39 30.63
N ALA A 529 -30.57 15.35 31.41
CA ALA A 529 -30.04 15.50 32.76
C ALA A 529 -28.62 16.11 32.78
N CYS A 530 -27.71 15.67 31.90
CA CYS A 530 -26.36 16.24 31.78
C CYS A 530 -26.41 17.73 31.34
N GLU A 531 -27.30 18.06 30.39
CA GLU A 531 -27.49 19.45 29.93
C GLU A 531 -28.01 20.36 31.05
N LEU A 532 -29.05 19.92 31.76
CA LEU A 532 -29.64 20.66 32.87
C LEU A 532 -28.67 20.82 34.05
N TRP A 533 -27.87 19.80 34.34
CA TRP A 533 -26.83 19.88 35.35
C TRP A 533 -25.78 20.95 34.99
N GLY A 534 -25.22 20.91 33.78
CA GLY A 534 -24.21 21.89 33.37
C GLY A 534 -24.72 23.34 33.35
N LEU A 535 -26.01 23.56 33.07
CA LEU A 535 -26.63 24.90 33.17
C LEU A 535 -26.71 25.44 34.61
N ALA A 536 -26.59 24.58 35.62
CA ALA A 536 -26.64 24.95 37.03
C ALA A 536 -25.25 25.10 37.68
N GLU A 537 -24.18 24.74 36.98
CA GLU A 537 -22.80 24.77 37.47
C GLU A 537 -22.07 26.06 37.04
N SER A 538 -20.98 26.39 37.75
CA SER A 538 -20.08 27.50 37.38
C SER A 538 -18.67 26.96 37.20
N ARG A 539 -18.13 27.16 36.00
CA ARG A 539 -16.76 26.78 35.66
C ARG A 539 -15.76 27.61 36.45
N GLU A 540 -16.01 28.90 36.64
CA GLU A 540 -15.15 29.80 37.41
C GLU A 540 -15.02 29.33 38.86
N ALA A 541 -16.13 28.92 39.48
CA ALA A 541 -16.12 28.36 40.83
C ALA A 541 -15.30 27.05 40.90
N SER A 542 -15.38 26.24 39.84
CA SER A 542 -14.65 24.96 39.74
C SER A 542 -13.13 25.18 39.64
N LEU A 543 -12.70 26.13 38.81
CA LEU A 543 -11.29 26.50 38.67
C LEU A 543 -10.74 27.16 39.94
N GLN A 544 -11.55 27.99 40.60
CA GLN A 544 -11.17 28.56 41.89
C GLN A 544 -10.94 27.47 42.94
N ILE A 545 -11.86 26.49 43.04
CA ILE A 545 -11.70 25.34 43.93
C ILE A 545 -10.43 24.56 43.58
N LEU A 546 -10.20 24.24 42.31
CA LEU A 546 -8.99 23.53 41.86
C LEU A 546 -7.71 24.24 42.30
N SER A 547 -7.65 25.57 42.16
CA SER A 547 -6.50 26.39 42.56
C SER A 547 -6.19 26.34 44.07
N GLU A 548 -7.22 26.14 44.91
CA GLU A 548 -7.11 26.07 46.37
C GLU A 548 -6.78 24.64 46.87
N LEU A 549 -6.96 23.62 46.04
CA LEU A 549 -6.68 22.22 46.37
C LEU A 549 -5.19 21.88 46.18
N PRO A 550 -4.66 20.91 46.94
CA PRO A 550 -3.31 20.39 46.72
C PRO A 550 -3.15 19.88 45.28
N PRO A 551 -2.03 20.19 44.62
CA PRO A 551 -1.83 19.82 43.23
C PRO A 551 -1.54 18.33 43.07
N CYS A 552 -2.00 17.76 41.96
CA CYS A 552 -1.66 16.38 41.58
C CYS A 552 -0.19 16.29 41.13
N PRO A 553 0.61 15.34 41.65
CA PRO A 553 1.95 15.08 41.16
C PRO A 553 1.96 14.56 39.72
N CYS A 554 3.03 14.83 38.96
CA CYS A 554 3.10 14.44 37.56
C CYS A 554 3.29 12.95 37.37
N THR A 555 3.98 12.30 38.31
CA THR A 555 4.17 10.85 38.31
C THR A 555 3.68 10.24 39.61
N VAL A 556 3.26 8.97 39.56
CA VAL A 556 2.81 8.21 40.74
C VAL A 556 3.90 8.12 41.83
N SER A 557 5.18 8.21 41.42
CA SER A 557 6.33 8.15 42.33
C SER A 557 6.45 9.37 43.24
N GLU A 558 5.86 10.51 42.84
CA GLU A 558 5.89 11.78 43.56
C GLU A 558 4.73 11.91 44.56
N ILE A 559 3.84 10.91 44.66
CA ILE A 559 2.67 10.99 45.52
C ILE A 559 3.04 11.03 46.99
N ASN A 560 2.64 12.13 47.63
CA ASN A 560 2.71 12.27 49.07
C ASN A 560 1.55 11.53 49.74
N GLY A 561 1.84 10.35 50.29
CA GLY A 561 0.88 9.53 51.02
C GLY A 561 0.25 10.17 52.27
N ASN A 562 0.75 11.32 52.74
CA ASN A 562 0.08 12.09 53.80
C ASN A 562 -1.06 12.96 53.25
N ILE A 563 -0.97 13.38 51.99
CA ILE A 563 -1.94 14.25 51.32
C ILE A 563 -2.94 13.42 50.51
N PHE A 564 -2.50 12.33 49.87
CA PHE A 564 -3.33 11.50 49.02
C PHE A 564 -3.42 10.06 49.53
N LYS A 565 -4.53 9.39 49.24
CA LYS A 565 -4.78 7.98 49.56
C LYS A 565 -5.19 7.27 48.28
N GLN A 566 -4.57 6.12 48.01
CA GLN A 566 -4.95 5.29 46.88
C GLN A 566 -6.41 4.81 47.01
N GLU A 567 -7.12 4.85 45.89
CA GLU A 567 -8.49 4.41 45.74
C GLU A 567 -8.56 2.90 45.52
N SER A 568 -9.73 2.30 45.78
CA SER A 568 -9.98 0.89 45.43
C SER A 568 -10.13 0.73 43.92
N ILE A 569 -9.91 -0.48 43.39
CA ILE A 569 -10.03 -0.83 41.96
C ILE A 569 -11.37 -0.40 41.31
N ALA A 570 -12.42 -0.16 42.10
CA ALA A 570 -13.70 0.33 41.62
C ALA A 570 -13.61 1.72 40.95
N SER A 571 -12.54 2.49 41.14
CA SER A 571 -12.32 3.76 40.42
C SER A 571 -12.10 3.54 38.92
N VAL A 572 -11.59 2.38 38.50
CA VAL A 572 -11.36 2.00 37.10
C VAL A 572 -12.67 1.98 36.29
N ILE A 573 -13.82 1.80 36.95
CA ILE A 573 -15.15 1.87 36.30
C ILE A 573 -15.42 3.26 35.72
N PHE A 574 -14.89 4.30 36.37
CA PHE A 574 -15.05 5.68 35.95
C PHE A 574 -13.83 6.20 35.20
N HIS A 575 -12.68 5.51 35.33
CA HIS A 575 -11.40 5.88 34.76
C HIS A 575 -10.73 4.66 34.08
N PRO A 576 -11.23 4.20 32.92
CA PRO A 576 -10.88 2.91 32.31
C PRO A 576 -9.42 2.82 31.85
N ASP A 577 -8.76 3.93 31.52
CA ASP A 577 -7.33 3.94 31.15
C ASP A 577 -6.40 4.14 32.35
N SER A 578 -6.93 4.25 33.58
CA SER A 578 -6.10 4.42 34.78
C SER A 578 -5.71 3.09 35.42
N ASP A 579 -4.42 2.92 35.73
CA ASP A 579 -3.91 1.83 36.57
C ASP A 579 -4.14 2.14 38.06
N LYS A 580 -3.84 3.38 38.47
CA LYS A 580 -3.98 3.81 39.88
C LYS A 580 -4.58 5.20 39.99
N CYS A 581 -5.63 5.32 40.82
CA CYS A 581 -6.16 6.61 41.25
C CYS A 581 -5.92 6.88 42.74
N PHE A 582 -5.74 8.15 43.08
CA PHE A 582 -5.47 8.63 44.42
C PHE A 582 -6.37 9.82 44.73
N ARG A 583 -6.98 9.81 45.92
CA ARG A 583 -7.87 10.87 46.38
C ARG A 583 -7.31 11.58 47.61
N GLN A 584 -7.55 12.87 47.72
CA GLN A 584 -7.06 13.69 48.81
C GLN A 584 -7.57 13.21 50.18
N ARG A 585 -6.65 13.10 51.14
CA ARG A 585 -6.91 12.84 52.56
C ARG A 585 -7.36 14.11 53.25
N MET A 586 -8.41 13.98 54.08
CA MET A 586 -8.89 15.03 54.99
C MET A 586 -8.90 16.45 54.39
N PRO A 587 -9.68 16.71 53.33
CA PRO A 587 -9.74 18.06 52.76
C PRO A 587 -10.05 19.13 53.80
N SER A 588 -9.45 20.31 53.68
CA SER A 588 -9.67 21.44 54.60
C SER A 588 -11.02 22.15 54.34
N THR A 589 -11.56 22.00 53.15
CA THR A 589 -12.86 22.53 52.70
C THR A 589 -13.86 21.38 52.45
N THR A 590 -15.04 21.68 51.91
CA THR A 590 -15.96 20.62 51.45
C THR A 590 -15.47 19.93 50.18
N ALA A 591 -14.61 20.56 49.39
CA ALA A 591 -14.08 20.03 48.14
C ALA A 591 -12.80 19.20 48.36
N GLY A 592 -12.43 18.37 47.39
CA GLY A 592 -11.24 17.52 47.40
C GLY A 592 -10.72 17.25 45.99
N GLN A 593 -9.60 16.55 45.89
CA GLN A 593 -8.93 16.26 44.62
C GLN A 593 -8.79 14.75 44.38
N GLN A 594 -8.95 14.31 43.13
CA GLN A 594 -8.63 12.96 42.66
C GLN A 594 -7.61 13.05 41.51
N CYS A 595 -6.53 12.26 41.61
CA CYS A 595 -5.46 12.16 40.62
C CYS A 595 -5.39 10.71 40.11
N CYS A 596 -5.41 10.50 38.79
CA CYS A 596 -5.35 9.17 38.19
C CYS A 596 -4.11 9.05 37.28
N TYR A 597 -3.52 7.86 37.24
CA TYR A 597 -2.27 7.58 36.54
C TYR A 597 -2.40 6.34 35.67
N ASP A 598 -1.70 6.33 34.53
CA ASP A 598 -1.65 5.18 33.61
C ASP A 598 -0.68 4.09 34.08
N GLU A 599 -0.51 3.04 33.27
CA GLU A 599 0.39 1.92 33.56
C GLU A 599 1.86 2.33 33.65
N ASP A 600 2.26 3.39 32.93
CA ASP A 600 3.61 3.97 32.96
C ASP A 600 3.83 4.85 34.21
N GLY A 601 2.76 5.15 34.94
CA GLY A 601 2.77 5.94 36.16
C GLY A 601 2.70 7.45 35.91
N ASP A 602 2.30 7.87 34.71
CA ASP A 602 2.13 9.27 34.32
C ASP A 602 0.69 9.74 34.57
N ILE A 603 0.52 11.03 34.89
CA ILE A 603 -0.79 11.61 35.20
C ILE A 603 -1.73 11.62 33.99
N ILE A 604 -2.92 11.07 34.16
CA ILE A 604 -4.02 11.14 33.20
C ILE A 604 -4.87 12.37 33.53
N VAL A 605 -5.16 13.16 32.51
CA VAL A 605 -5.87 14.43 32.63
C VAL A 605 -7.04 14.40 31.65
N GLY A 606 -8.12 15.11 31.92
CA GLY A 606 -9.22 15.28 30.98
C GLY A 606 -10.04 14.01 30.75
N GLN A 607 -10.78 14.02 29.64
CA GLN A 607 -11.92 13.13 29.41
C GLN A 607 -11.61 11.64 29.54
N ASP A 608 -12.67 10.90 29.85
CA ASP A 608 -12.76 9.45 29.96
C ASP A 608 -11.99 8.82 31.12
N SER A 609 -10.77 9.26 31.43
CA SER A 609 -9.90 8.55 32.39
C SER A 609 -9.13 9.44 33.39
N GLY A 610 -9.22 10.76 33.26
CA GLY A 610 -8.52 11.68 34.16
C GLY A 610 -9.22 11.84 35.50
N GLY A 611 -8.44 11.93 36.59
CA GLY A 611 -9.00 12.27 37.91
C GLY A 611 -9.63 13.67 37.91
N THR A 612 -10.56 13.94 38.81
CA THR A 612 -11.29 15.23 38.86
C THR A 612 -11.29 15.86 40.24
N ILE A 613 -11.59 17.16 40.30
CA ILE A 613 -12.02 17.77 41.57
C ILE A 613 -13.32 17.14 42.06
N ASP A 614 -13.40 16.88 43.36
CA ASP A 614 -14.62 16.55 44.07
C ASP A 614 -15.18 17.86 44.67
N PHE A 615 -16.34 18.33 44.23
CA PHE A 615 -16.98 19.48 44.89
C PHE A 615 -17.41 19.15 46.32
N VAL A 616 -17.78 17.88 46.54
CA VAL A 616 -18.00 17.33 47.87
C VAL A 616 -17.12 16.10 48.06
N ALA A 617 -16.03 16.27 48.79
CA ALA A 617 -15.11 15.18 49.09
C ALA A 617 -15.72 14.18 50.11
N PRO A 618 -15.63 12.87 49.85
CA PRO A 618 -16.19 11.84 50.72
C PRO A 618 -15.32 11.62 51.97
N LYS A 619 -15.71 12.17 53.12
CA LYS A 619 -14.99 12.04 54.41
C LYS A 619 -15.73 11.21 55.46
N ASP A 620 -17.05 11.32 55.47
CA ASP A 620 -17.98 10.68 56.40
C ASP A 620 -19.26 10.28 55.66
N PHE A 621 -20.15 9.54 56.32
CA PHE A 621 -21.38 9.04 55.69
C PHE A 621 -22.21 10.14 55.00
N LYS A 622 -22.27 11.35 55.55
CA LYS A 622 -23.07 12.46 55.01
C LYS A 622 -22.41 13.06 53.76
N THR A 623 -21.10 13.28 53.82
CA THR A 623 -20.31 13.82 52.70
C THR A 623 -20.09 12.78 51.60
N THR A 624 -20.07 11.48 51.90
CA THR A 624 -20.08 10.40 50.90
C THR A 624 -21.38 10.37 50.09
N ILE A 625 -22.53 10.59 50.74
CA ILE A 625 -23.80 10.75 50.02
C ILE A 625 -23.78 12.03 49.18
N GLY A 626 -23.22 13.12 49.71
CA GLY A 626 -23.04 14.36 48.98
C GLY A 626 -22.18 14.18 47.72
N HIS A 627 -21.01 13.55 47.85
CA HIS A 627 -20.10 13.18 46.76
C HIS A 627 -20.83 12.40 45.66
N PHE A 628 -21.62 11.40 46.05
CA PHE A 628 -22.38 10.59 45.09
C PHE A 628 -23.33 11.46 44.25
N PHE A 629 -24.10 12.36 44.87
CA PHE A 629 -25.07 13.17 44.14
C PHE A 629 -24.47 14.38 43.40
N VAL A 630 -23.37 14.95 43.91
CA VAL A 630 -22.77 16.19 43.39
C VAL A 630 -21.68 15.94 42.35
N ASP A 631 -20.98 14.81 42.45
CA ASP A 631 -19.83 14.50 41.58
C ASP A 631 -20.10 13.23 40.75
N VAL A 632 -20.55 12.13 41.37
CA VAL A 632 -20.69 10.83 40.66
C VAL A 632 -21.93 10.77 39.75
N VAL A 633 -23.09 11.24 40.21
CA VAL A 633 -24.34 11.20 39.41
C VAL A 633 -24.23 12.02 38.12
N PRO A 634 -23.66 13.25 38.12
CA PRO A 634 -23.37 13.97 36.89
C PRO A 634 -22.43 13.22 35.95
N HIS A 635 -21.37 12.58 36.48
CA HIS A 635 -20.49 11.74 35.68
C HIS A 635 -21.26 10.59 35.01
N ILE A 636 -22.16 9.92 35.73
CA ILE A 636 -23.02 8.88 35.15
C ILE A 636 -23.87 9.43 34.01
N PHE A 637 -24.49 10.61 34.18
CA PHE A 637 -25.31 11.20 33.11
C PHE A 637 -24.49 11.59 31.89
N CYS A 638 -23.28 12.14 32.08
CA CYS A 638 -22.46 12.69 31.00
C CYS A 638 -21.47 11.70 30.34
N CYS A 639 -20.97 10.69 31.06
CA CYS A 639 -19.80 9.89 30.67
C CYS A 639 -19.99 8.36 30.52
N THR A 640 -21.12 7.74 30.90
CA THR A 640 -21.25 6.25 30.78
C THR A 640 -21.48 5.74 29.34
N PRO A 641 -21.00 4.51 28.98
CA PRO A 641 -20.28 4.19 27.72
C PRO A 641 -21.11 3.88 26.46
N LEU A 642 -22.42 4.13 26.46
CA LEU A 642 -23.26 3.81 25.30
C LEU A 642 -23.30 5.01 24.34
N LEU A 643 -22.28 5.09 23.47
CA LEU A 643 -22.16 5.85 22.21
C LEU A 643 -22.68 7.31 22.21
N LEU A 644 -21.72 8.24 22.06
CA LEU A 644 -21.81 9.73 22.11
C LEU A 644 -21.81 10.33 23.53
N SER A 645 -20.82 9.98 24.37
CA SER A 645 -20.62 10.61 25.69
C SER A 645 -20.17 12.07 25.53
N LYS A 646 -20.94 13.01 26.09
CA LYS A 646 -20.49 14.41 26.29
C LYS A 646 -19.62 14.49 27.55
N CYS A 647 -18.60 13.63 27.64
CA CYS A 647 -17.77 13.58 28.82
C CYS A 647 -16.98 14.89 29.00
N GLU A 648 -16.68 15.58 27.89
CA GLU A 648 -16.22 16.98 27.84
C GLU A 648 -16.97 17.92 28.77
N LYS A 649 -18.31 17.86 28.76
CA LYS A 649 -19.14 18.76 29.58
C LYS A 649 -19.01 18.47 31.07
N TYR A 650 -18.78 17.22 31.46
CA TYR A 650 -18.49 16.90 32.85
C TYR A 650 -17.13 17.47 33.26
N TYR A 651 -16.09 17.23 32.47
CA TYR A 651 -14.73 17.71 32.74
C TYR A 651 -14.60 19.24 32.63
N GLU A 652 -15.50 19.93 31.93
CA GLU A 652 -15.57 21.39 31.96
C GLU A 652 -15.88 21.94 33.37
N PHE A 653 -16.80 21.28 34.10
CA PHE A 653 -17.23 21.69 35.44
C PHE A 653 -16.56 20.89 36.57
N ARG A 654 -15.88 19.80 36.24
CA ARG A 654 -15.07 18.98 37.15
C ARG A 654 -13.70 18.72 36.51
N PRO A 655 -12.88 19.76 36.31
CA PRO A 655 -11.61 19.63 35.61
C PRO A 655 -10.63 18.74 36.36
N SER A 656 -9.75 18.09 35.59
CA SER A 656 -8.56 17.42 36.09
C SER A 656 -7.47 18.44 36.43
N ASP A 657 -6.57 18.05 37.32
CA ASP A 657 -5.31 18.73 37.55
C ASP A 657 -4.24 18.15 36.64
N ASP A 658 -3.52 19.01 35.93
CA ASP A 658 -2.52 18.61 34.94
C ASP A 658 -1.08 18.58 35.48
N CYS A 659 -0.92 18.61 36.81
CA CYS A 659 0.33 18.63 37.54
C CYS A 659 1.22 19.87 37.32
N SER A 660 0.83 20.82 36.47
CA SER A 660 1.60 22.04 36.18
C SER A 660 1.94 22.84 37.45
N ARG A 661 1.06 22.77 38.45
CA ARG A 661 1.19 23.44 39.76
C ARG A 661 2.22 22.80 40.71
N THR A 662 2.69 21.58 40.44
CA THR A 662 3.76 20.91 41.23
C THR A 662 5.16 21.22 40.76
N ARG A 663 5.31 21.61 39.50
CA ARG A 663 6.61 22.03 38.96
C ARG A 663 6.84 23.48 39.37
N PRO A 664 8.07 23.87 39.75
CA PRO A 664 8.35 25.27 40.02
C PRO A 664 7.88 26.09 38.81
N GLN A 665 6.92 26.97 39.04
CA GLN A 665 6.49 27.94 38.06
C GLN A 665 7.74 28.71 37.63
N ARG A 666 8.11 28.58 36.35
CA ARG A 666 9.04 29.54 35.77
C ARG A 666 8.33 30.90 35.84
N PRO A 667 9.03 31.98 36.24
CA PRO A 667 8.38 33.27 36.46
C PRO A 667 7.65 33.76 35.20
N GLY A 668 6.40 34.17 35.36
CA GLY A 668 5.63 34.98 34.41
C GLY A 668 4.97 34.19 33.29
N ASP A 669 3.74 34.54 32.95
CA ASP A 669 3.00 33.99 31.83
C ASP A 669 3.79 34.21 30.53
N ILE A 670 4.16 33.11 29.86
CA ILE A 670 4.88 33.19 28.59
C ILE A 670 4.17 32.40 27.50
N LEU A 671 3.55 33.12 26.55
CA LEU A 671 3.08 32.58 25.28
C LEU A 671 4.28 32.19 24.42
N LYS A 672 4.21 31.03 23.77
CA LYS A 672 5.21 30.57 22.81
C LYS A 672 4.55 30.41 21.44
N ILE A 673 5.13 31.02 20.42
CA ILE A 673 4.75 30.98 19.01
C ILE A 673 5.88 30.27 18.26
N VAL A 674 5.60 29.27 17.45
CA VAL A 674 6.66 28.58 16.69
C VAL A 674 6.59 28.96 15.22
N LEU A 675 7.75 29.28 14.64
CA LEU A 675 7.91 29.56 13.21
C LEU A 675 9.19 28.94 12.68
N LYS A 676 9.16 28.55 11.41
CA LYS A 676 10.33 28.16 10.61
C LYS A 676 11.15 29.42 10.27
N LEU A 677 12.44 29.46 10.62
CA LEU A 677 13.41 30.38 10.00
C LEU A 677 14.30 29.56 9.08
N ASN A 678 14.28 29.88 7.80
CA ASN A 678 15.30 29.40 6.87
C ASN A 678 16.41 30.45 6.84
N PHE A 679 17.57 30.11 7.39
CA PHE A 679 18.78 30.91 7.20
C PHE A 679 19.39 30.49 5.86
N TYR A 680 19.39 31.40 4.89
CA TYR A 680 20.26 31.30 3.72
C TYR A 680 21.51 32.16 3.95
#